data_AF-A0AAN6EZQ5-F1
#
_entry.id   AF-A0AAN6EZQ5-F1
#
_cell.length_a   1.000
_cell.length_b   1.000
_cell.length_c   1.000
_cell.angle_alpha   90.00
_cell.angle_beta   90.00
_cell.angle_gamma   90.00
#
_symmetry.space_group_name_H-M   'P 1'
#
loop_
_entity.id
_entity.type
_entity.pdbx_description
1 polymer ?
#
loop_
_entity_poly.entity_id
_entity_poly.type
_entity_poly.pdbx_seq_one_letter_code
_entity_poly.pdbx_strand_id
1 'polypeptide(L)'
;MHSTCHFRLLSSISLPHSMARAAGWARIGKSVLNNTSKSDKRQICDSFLLSATSTLPSTRYHSSVSSSAHGLRRQPNHHHHRLKNSFNYNHRRGIASLTNNSSTRGFLSSSSLAGSLSSSSCSQHPATYSTAGSFITTGRTLLPLSLHQLREYSSSSSSTSQSPTTSSGSHFQSTSKMADSNAAQQAVTARKRPLRHAWWRESSVYQIYPASFKSAKSIDDGTGRIHGDLRGVIEKLDYLATLGVDIVWLSPILQSPQVDMGYDISDYRAIYPGYGTMEDHDELIRGLHERGMKYVMDLVVNHTSDQHEWFKQSRSSKDNPYRDWYIWRPPRYDPKTGERMPPNNWESNFFGPAWTYDEATGEYYLHLFASGQPDLNWENPDVVKAVHDIMRFWLDKGVDGFRMDVINFISKEPGLPDAEKTRPGFLQDGVENYACGPRLHEYLHGIGDILREYDAFSVGEMPGVFDTREIIKAVGQDRGELAMAFQFEIVDLDHQPGQIKWYPREFQPKALKHIVAKWQSFMLQNGGWNAVYMENHDQGRSISRFADDSTPAYRVKSAKLIAAHQALQNGTIFLYQGQELAQINVPKEWGLDQYRDIEVQNHWQTVLRDFPDDKEKQEMFKRQYRLIGRDNARTPMQWTPDEKTYAGFLAHDAPEGAKPWMSIHPDFKDWNAVKLLEDPQSPLHYWRQLLRLRKEYKDIFVYGDFEMLDLDHDTVIAYLRTDDSIKTTVGGGEEVETTSATAGPKDVVRPTCLVITNFSRSPVDWVVPDRAVPVLFDTSSETPQLKKGAVLPQFRNYTAREDGADNVENHVSKTPDGKWVLNLRPWEVIVAMAGI
;
A
#
# COMPACT_ATOMS: atom_id res chain seq x y z
N MET A 1 7.06 -57.20 17.87
CA MET A 1 6.16 -57.49 19.00
C MET A 1 5.18 -56.33 19.08
N HIS A 2 4.07 -56.44 18.35
CA HIS A 2 2.72 -56.77 18.86
C HIS A 2 2.08 -55.57 19.59
N SER A 3 0.85 -55.13 19.31
CA SER A 3 -0.16 -55.54 18.32
C SER A 3 -1.34 -54.57 18.40
N THR A 4 -1.86 -54.14 17.25
CA THR A 4 -3.29 -54.11 16.84
C THR A 4 -4.42 -53.85 17.85
N CYS A 5 -5.36 -52.96 17.49
CA CYS A 5 -6.71 -53.42 17.13
C CYS A 5 -7.54 -52.40 16.30
N HIS A 6 -8.17 -52.95 15.26
CA HIS A 6 -9.12 -52.36 14.31
C HIS A 6 -10.55 -52.31 14.89
N PHE A 7 -11.43 -51.47 14.32
CA PHE A 7 -12.61 -51.97 13.59
C PHE A 7 -13.19 -50.91 12.63
N ARG A 8 -13.32 -51.33 11.36
CA ARG A 8 -14.07 -50.70 10.24
C ARG A 8 -15.46 -51.37 10.16
N LEU A 9 -16.44 -50.71 9.57
CA LEU A 9 -17.28 -51.14 8.42
C LEU A 9 -18.37 -50.06 8.25
N LEU A 10 -18.39 -49.28 7.15
CA LEU A 10 -19.02 -49.57 5.83
C LEU A 10 -20.53 -49.79 5.98
N SER A 11 -21.45 -49.29 5.16
CA SER A 11 -21.53 -48.58 3.88
C SER A 11 -23.07 -48.34 3.72
N SER A 12 -23.65 -47.37 3.00
CA SER A 12 -23.72 -47.24 1.54
C SER A 12 -24.99 -46.42 1.18
N ILE A 13 -24.84 -45.53 0.18
CA ILE A 13 -25.78 -45.25 -0.94
C ILE A 13 -27.02 -44.34 -0.74
N SER A 14 -27.15 -43.44 -1.74
CA SER A 14 -28.33 -42.78 -2.35
C SER A 14 -28.76 -41.35 -1.94
N LEU A 15 -28.45 -40.42 -2.86
CA LEU A 15 -29.16 -39.18 -3.24
C LEU A 15 -30.60 -39.49 -3.77
N PRO A 16 -31.47 -38.53 -4.20
CA PRO A 16 -31.53 -37.06 -4.05
C PRO A 16 -32.98 -36.52 -3.77
N HIS A 17 -33.20 -35.19 -3.95
CA HIS A 17 -34.49 -34.45 -4.07
C HIS A 17 -35.20 -34.12 -2.75
N SER A 18 -35.86 -32.99 -2.51
CA SER A 18 -36.32 -31.87 -3.36
C SER A 18 -36.76 -30.71 -2.46
N MET A 19 -36.59 -29.49 -2.98
CA MET A 19 -37.51 -28.35 -2.96
C MET A 19 -38.63 -28.24 -1.91
N ALA A 20 -38.76 -26.99 -1.48
CA ALA A 20 -39.98 -26.20 -1.35
C ALA A 20 -40.55 -25.98 0.06
N ARG A 21 -40.37 -24.72 0.46
CA ARG A 21 -41.42 -23.76 0.79
C ARG A 21 -42.27 -24.02 2.04
N ALA A 22 -42.13 -23.02 2.90
CA ALA A 22 -43.19 -22.12 3.33
C ALA A 22 -43.84 -22.39 4.68
N ALA A 23 -43.72 -21.31 5.47
CA ALA A 23 -44.78 -20.69 6.22
C ALA A 23 -45.27 -21.42 7.49
N GLY A 24 -44.83 -20.83 8.59
CA GLY A 24 -45.73 -20.49 9.68
C GLY A 24 -45.45 -21.25 10.95
N TRP A 25 -45.19 -20.53 12.02
CA TRP A 25 -46.27 -20.16 12.94
C TRP A 25 -45.70 -19.25 14.04
N ALA A 26 -46.39 -18.15 14.28
CA ALA A 26 -46.30 -17.41 15.52
C ALA A 26 -47.04 -18.17 16.62
N ARG A 27 -46.48 -18.25 17.83
CA ARG A 27 -47.12 -17.89 19.12
C ARG A 27 -46.25 -18.35 20.30
N ILE A 28 -45.78 -17.39 21.10
CA ILE A 28 -46.25 -17.07 22.47
C ILE A 28 -45.91 -18.14 23.52
N GLY A 29 -45.03 -17.75 24.45
CA GLY A 29 -44.88 -18.35 25.77
C GLY A 29 -44.22 -17.35 26.72
N LYS A 30 -45.01 -16.71 27.59
CA LYS A 30 -44.58 -15.86 28.71
C LYS A 30 -44.22 -16.72 29.94
N SER A 31 -43.14 -16.36 30.63
CA SER A 31 -42.97 -16.41 32.10
C SER A 31 -41.78 -15.49 32.46
N VAL A 32 -41.96 -14.27 33.00
CA VAL A 32 -42.22 -13.85 34.40
C VAL A 32 -41.31 -14.52 35.44
N LEU A 33 -40.29 -13.81 35.93
CA LEU A 33 -40.20 -13.27 37.32
C LEU A 33 -38.82 -12.66 37.66
N ASN A 34 -38.85 -11.37 37.99
CA ASN A 34 -38.18 -10.64 39.09
C ASN A 34 -36.65 -10.75 39.32
N ASN A 35 -35.95 -9.61 39.20
CA ASN A 35 -35.71 -8.71 40.35
C ASN A 35 -35.03 -7.40 39.91
N THR A 36 -35.70 -6.28 40.17
CA THR A 36 -35.17 -4.92 40.16
C THR A 36 -35.01 -4.41 41.59
N SER A 37 -33.99 -3.62 41.86
CA SER A 37 -34.09 -2.54 42.85
C SER A 37 -33.60 -1.22 42.24
N LYS A 38 -34.40 -0.16 42.43
CA LYS A 38 -34.17 1.24 42.04
C LYS A 38 -34.58 2.11 43.22
N SER A 39 -33.73 3.07 43.59
CA SER A 39 -34.05 4.35 44.26
C SER A 39 -32.73 5.11 44.46
N ASP A 40 -32.52 6.38 44.11
CA ASP A 40 -33.38 7.58 44.17
C ASP A 40 -33.02 8.58 43.02
N LYS A 41 -33.98 9.13 42.26
CA LYS A 41 -34.73 10.42 42.42
C LYS A 41 -33.83 11.67 42.31
N ARG A 42 -34.08 12.66 41.44
CA ARG A 42 -35.30 13.48 41.20
C ARG A 42 -35.25 14.18 39.81
N GLN A 43 -36.33 14.12 39.02
CA GLN A 43 -37.37 15.16 38.74
C GLN A 43 -36.99 16.16 37.63
N ILE A 44 -37.85 16.62 36.70
CA ILE A 44 -39.30 16.46 36.47
C ILE A 44 -39.65 16.70 34.98
N CYS A 45 -40.79 16.10 34.59
CA CYS A 45 -41.70 16.21 33.43
C CYS A 45 -41.75 17.56 32.68
N ASP A 46 -42.16 17.65 31.41
CA ASP A 46 -43.43 17.23 30.78
C ASP A 46 -43.20 17.06 29.26
N SER A 47 -43.63 16.05 28.50
CA SER A 47 -44.85 15.22 28.39
C SER A 47 -45.60 15.50 27.06
N PHE A 48 -45.65 14.44 26.22
CA PHE A 48 -46.61 14.15 25.14
C PHE A 48 -46.68 15.06 23.89
N LEU A 49 -47.09 14.62 22.70
CA LEU A 49 -47.07 13.38 21.89
C LEU A 49 -47.93 13.78 20.66
N LEU A 50 -47.61 13.24 19.47
CA LEU A 50 -48.51 13.11 18.30
C LEU A 50 -48.92 14.42 17.62
N SER A 51 -49.25 14.51 16.33
CA SER A 51 -49.13 13.68 15.14
C SER A 51 -49.70 14.59 14.04
N ALA A 52 -49.07 14.71 12.88
CA ALA A 52 -49.82 15.06 11.66
C ALA A 52 -48.97 14.79 10.42
N THR A 53 -49.37 13.73 9.75
CA THR A 53 -49.10 13.42 8.35
C THR A 53 -49.77 14.41 7.40
N SER A 54 -49.11 14.58 6.25
CA SER A 54 -49.68 14.61 4.90
C SER A 54 -50.16 15.92 4.25
N THR A 55 -49.85 15.96 2.95
CA THR A 55 -50.50 16.65 1.81
C THR A 55 -50.13 18.12 1.51
N LEU A 56 -49.15 18.25 0.59
CA LEU A 56 -49.17 18.95 -0.72
C LEU A 56 -50.56 19.45 -1.23
N PRO A 57 -50.66 20.32 -2.28
CA PRO A 57 -49.63 20.88 -3.18
C PRO A 57 -49.83 22.37 -3.55
N SER A 58 -49.01 22.85 -4.51
CA SER A 58 -49.26 23.95 -5.45
C SER A 58 -49.05 25.37 -4.89
N THR A 59 -48.49 26.36 -5.58
CA THR A 59 -48.02 26.52 -6.95
C THR A 59 -47.25 27.86 -6.98
N ARG A 60 -46.06 27.84 -7.58
CA ARG A 60 -45.62 28.72 -8.68
C ARG A 60 -45.60 30.25 -8.52
N TYR A 61 -44.55 30.81 -9.14
CA TYR A 61 -44.30 32.20 -9.57
C TYR A 61 -43.48 33.13 -8.66
N HIS A 62 -42.19 33.21 -9.02
CA HIS A 62 -41.49 34.39 -9.53
C HIS A 62 -41.40 35.67 -8.69
N SER A 63 -40.14 36.12 -8.58
CA SER A 63 -39.66 37.51 -8.70
C SER A 63 -40.11 38.48 -7.60
N SER A 64 -39.32 39.38 -7.04
CA SER A 64 -37.95 39.81 -7.28
C SER A 64 -37.75 41.06 -6.40
N VAL A 65 -36.50 41.36 -6.07
CA VAL A 65 -35.95 42.71 -5.79
C VAL A 65 -36.27 43.39 -4.44
N SER A 66 -35.21 44.05 -3.96
CA SER A 66 -35.10 45.19 -3.05
C SER A 66 -34.87 44.83 -1.58
N SER A 67 -33.61 44.83 -1.14
CA SER A 67 -32.82 46.02 -0.75
C SER A 67 -33.37 46.72 0.49
N SER A 68 -32.64 46.60 1.59
CA SER A 68 -32.51 47.68 2.56
C SER A 68 -31.18 47.53 3.28
N ALA A 69 -30.24 48.35 2.84
CA ALA A 69 -29.08 48.73 3.63
C ALA A 69 -29.54 49.69 4.72
N HIS A 70 -29.13 49.47 5.95
CA HIS A 70 -28.88 50.52 6.93
C HIS A 70 -27.63 50.12 7.73
N GLY A 71 -26.53 50.82 7.45
CA GLY A 71 -25.33 50.75 8.26
C GLY A 71 -25.41 51.71 9.45
N LEU A 72 -24.63 51.41 10.49
CA LEU A 72 -24.08 52.44 11.38
C LEU A 72 -22.71 51.99 11.90
N ARG A 73 -21.77 52.92 11.77
CA ARG A 73 -20.32 52.88 12.04
C ARG A 73 -19.97 52.88 13.53
N ARG A 74 -18.78 52.35 13.87
CA ARG A 74 -17.64 52.98 14.59
C ARG A 74 -16.53 51.92 14.75
N GLN A 75 -15.46 51.90 13.95
CA GLN A 75 -14.16 52.62 14.02
C GLN A 75 -13.13 52.06 15.06
N PRO A 76 -11.80 52.15 14.79
CA PRO A 76 -10.80 51.08 14.98
C PRO A 76 -9.55 51.50 15.79
N ASN A 77 -8.54 50.61 15.93
CA ASN A 77 -7.10 50.88 16.14
C ASN A 77 -6.28 49.62 15.73
N HIS A 78 -5.44 49.63 14.68
CA HIS A 78 -3.98 49.96 14.59
C HIS A 78 -3.06 48.97 15.34
N HIS A 79 -1.99 48.34 14.81
CA HIS A 79 -0.88 48.69 13.87
C HIS A 79 -0.40 47.44 13.05
N HIS A 80 0.00 47.45 11.75
CA HIS A 80 1.19 47.97 11.01
C HIS A 80 2.55 47.33 11.39
N HIS A 81 3.23 46.59 10.50
CA HIS A 81 4.16 47.03 9.42
C HIS A 81 4.25 45.98 8.28
N ARG A 82 4.04 46.27 6.96
CA ARG A 82 4.92 46.82 5.87
C ARG A 82 6.22 46.02 5.63
N LEU A 83 6.55 45.54 4.42
CA LEU A 83 6.81 46.22 3.11
C LEU A 83 6.52 45.24 1.95
N LYS A 84 5.69 45.51 0.92
CA LYS A 84 5.90 46.29 -0.33
C LYS A 84 7.24 46.08 -1.07
N ASN A 85 7.16 45.47 -2.26
CA ASN A 85 7.64 46.09 -3.49
C ASN A 85 6.83 45.65 -4.71
N SER A 86 6.64 46.59 -5.61
CA SER A 86 5.74 46.63 -6.74
C SER A 86 6.52 46.73 -8.04
N PHE A 87 6.09 46.06 -9.12
CA PHE A 87 6.24 46.59 -10.48
C PHE A 87 5.05 46.16 -11.35
N ASN A 88 4.30 47.16 -11.82
CA ASN A 88 3.33 47.10 -12.91
C ASN A 88 4.08 47.36 -14.23
N TYR A 89 3.71 46.67 -15.31
CA TYR A 89 3.69 47.28 -16.65
C TYR A 89 2.57 46.71 -17.52
N ASN A 90 1.88 47.63 -18.19
CA ASN A 90 0.69 47.46 -19.01
C ASN A 90 1.00 47.04 -20.47
N HIS A 91 0.02 46.32 -21.05
CA HIS A 91 -0.46 46.31 -22.45
C HIS A 91 0.49 46.53 -23.65
N ARG A 92 0.37 45.66 -24.67
CA ARG A 92 -0.10 46.05 -26.02
C ARG A 92 -0.48 44.87 -26.93
N ARG A 93 -1.62 45.02 -27.61
CA ARG A 93 -2.04 44.29 -28.82
C ARG A 93 -1.19 44.72 -30.02
N GLY A 94 -0.99 43.81 -30.98
CA GLY A 94 -0.51 44.11 -32.33
C GLY A 94 -0.98 43.05 -33.32
N ILE A 95 -1.90 43.45 -34.20
CA ILE A 95 -2.37 42.73 -35.40
C ILE A 95 -1.40 43.04 -36.54
N ALA A 96 -1.03 42.04 -37.36
CA ALA A 96 -0.67 42.24 -38.76
C ALA A 96 -0.78 40.93 -39.57
N SER A 97 -1.64 40.97 -40.58
CA SER A 97 -1.77 40.06 -41.73
C SER A 97 -0.66 40.26 -42.76
N LEU A 98 -0.37 39.23 -43.59
CA LEU A 98 0.06 39.25 -45.01
C LEU A 98 0.26 37.77 -45.43
N THR A 99 -0.66 37.05 -46.09
CA THR A 99 -1.02 36.95 -47.54
C THR A 99 0.11 36.73 -48.56
N ASN A 100 -0.06 35.62 -49.33
CA ASN A 100 0.34 35.31 -50.72
C ASN A 100 1.83 35.00 -50.98
N ASN A 101 2.24 34.08 -51.88
CA ASN A 101 1.58 33.34 -52.97
C ASN A 101 2.52 32.17 -53.39
N SER A 102 2.03 30.94 -53.58
CA SER A 102 1.79 30.26 -54.88
C SER A 102 3.02 29.86 -55.74
N SER A 103 3.17 28.55 -56.01
CA SER A 103 3.25 27.91 -57.36
C SER A 103 3.59 26.41 -57.21
N THR A 104 2.68 25.44 -57.37
CA THR A 104 2.06 24.83 -58.58
C THR A 104 2.97 24.05 -59.55
N ARG A 105 2.48 22.82 -59.84
CA ARG A 105 2.67 21.89 -60.99
C ARG A 105 3.86 20.91 -60.91
N GLY A 106 3.70 19.61 -61.17
CA GLY A 106 2.51 18.82 -61.56
C GLY A 106 2.91 17.48 -62.22
N PHE A 107 1.91 16.59 -62.36
CA PHE A 107 1.80 15.46 -63.33
C PHE A 107 2.66 14.20 -63.07
N LEU A 108 2.24 12.94 -63.25
CA LEU A 108 1.18 12.25 -64.02
C LEU A 108 0.96 10.82 -63.42
N SER A 109 -0.29 10.35 -63.26
CA SER A 109 -0.95 9.19 -63.95
C SER A 109 -0.39 7.78 -63.63
N SER A 110 -1.15 6.68 -63.47
CA SER A 110 -2.55 6.33 -63.74
C SER A 110 -2.79 4.85 -63.38
N SER A 111 -4.07 4.50 -63.11
CA SER A 111 -4.80 3.25 -63.45
C SER A 111 -4.23 1.90 -62.95
N SER A 112 -4.97 0.87 -62.54
CA SER A 112 -6.37 0.42 -62.54
C SER A 112 -6.34 -0.96 -61.83
N LEU A 113 -7.36 -1.56 -61.22
CA LEU A 113 -8.57 -2.15 -61.81
C LEU A 113 -9.32 -2.91 -60.70
N ALA A 114 -10.63 -3.06 -60.90
CA ALA A 114 -11.61 -3.67 -60.03
C ALA A 114 -11.51 -5.21 -59.91
N GLY A 115 -12.14 -5.75 -58.86
CA GLY A 115 -12.48 -7.17 -58.72
C GLY A 115 -13.48 -7.39 -57.58
N SER A 116 -14.72 -7.67 -57.91
CA SER A 116 -15.88 -7.95 -57.04
C SER A 116 -16.06 -9.44 -56.71
N LEU A 117 -16.94 -9.72 -55.74
CA LEU A 117 -17.61 -11.00 -55.37
C LEU A 117 -16.83 -11.85 -54.34
N SER A 118 -17.41 -12.58 -53.39
CA SER A 118 -18.76 -12.76 -52.83
C SER A 118 -18.64 -13.76 -51.67
N SER A 119 -19.43 -13.59 -50.60
CA SER A 119 -19.99 -14.60 -49.68
C SER A 119 -19.30 -15.97 -49.50
N SER A 120 -19.02 -16.37 -48.26
CA SER A 120 -19.71 -17.51 -47.59
C SER A 120 -19.18 -17.81 -46.18
N SER A 121 -20.14 -18.14 -45.33
CA SER A 121 -20.07 -18.69 -43.98
C SER A 121 -19.53 -20.14 -43.94
N CYS A 122 -18.79 -20.53 -42.89
CA CYS A 122 -19.11 -21.73 -42.08
C CYS A 122 -18.18 -21.95 -40.87
N SER A 123 -18.84 -22.09 -39.72
CA SER A 123 -18.61 -22.92 -38.52
C SER A 123 -17.38 -23.85 -38.39
N GLN A 124 -16.74 -23.69 -37.23
CA GLN A 124 -16.49 -24.66 -36.13
C GLN A 124 -15.80 -26.03 -36.34
N HIS A 125 -14.84 -26.23 -35.41
CA HIS A 125 -14.49 -27.43 -34.64
C HIS A 125 -13.28 -28.31 -35.08
N PRO A 126 -12.59 -28.95 -34.10
CA PRO A 126 -11.14 -28.94 -34.01
C PRO A 126 -10.51 -30.32 -34.25
N ALA A 127 -9.24 -30.31 -34.64
CA ALA A 127 -8.45 -31.52 -34.82
C ALA A 127 -7.97 -32.07 -33.47
N THR A 128 -8.38 -33.31 -33.21
CA THR A 128 -7.79 -34.24 -32.26
C THR A 128 -6.44 -34.74 -32.77
N TYR A 129 -5.43 -34.83 -31.89
CA TYR A 129 -4.31 -35.76 -32.08
C TYR A 129 -4.02 -36.53 -30.79
N SER A 130 -4.01 -37.84 -30.95
CA SER A 130 -3.79 -38.87 -29.94
C SER A 130 -2.30 -39.22 -29.85
N THR A 131 -1.81 -39.22 -28.61
CA THR A 131 -0.76 -40.03 -27.96
C THR A 131 0.14 -40.99 -28.76
N ALA A 132 1.46 -40.89 -28.48
CA ALA A 132 2.40 -41.94 -28.01
C ALA A 132 3.83 -41.35 -28.00
N GLY A 133 4.76 -41.57 -27.07
CA GLY A 133 4.84 -42.39 -25.86
C GLY A 133 6.28 -42.30 -25.30
N SER A 134 6.50 -43.02 -24.18
CA SER A 134 7.77 -43.48 -23.62
C SER A 134 8.43 -42.65 -22.51
N PHE A 135 8.13 -43.11 -21.29
CA PHE A 135 8.92 -42.98 -20.07
C PHE A 135 10.34 -43.53 -20.25
N ILE A 136 11.34 -42.77 -19.81
CA ILE A 136 12.60 -43.29 -19.27
C ILE A 136 12.93 -42.52 -17.99
N THR A 137 12.90 -43.26 -16.89
CA THR A 137 13.41 -42.90 -15.57
C THR A 137 14.94 -42.98 -15.55
N THR A 138 15.62 -41.87 -15.26
CA THR A 138 16.93 -41.90 -14.59
C THR A 138 17.00 -40.74 -13.60
N GLY A 139 17.11 -41.10 -12.32
CA GLY A 139 17.30 -40.15 -11.24
C GLY A 139 18.69 -39.54 -11.28
N ARG A 140 18.76 -38.24 -11.02
CA ARG A 140 19.93 -37.58 -10.44
C ARG A 140 19.46 -36.38 -9.62
N THR A 141 19.46 -36.58 -8.32
CA THR A 141 19.34 -35.56 -7.29
C THR A 141 20.52 -34.60 -7.43
N LEU A 142 20.25 -33.31 -7.67
CA LEU A 142 21.23 -32.24 -7.50
C LEU A 142 20.68 -31.25 -6.49
N LEU A 143 21.31 -31.27 -5.32
CA LEU A 143 21.19 -30.27 -4.25
C LEU A 143 21.82 -28.95 -4.71
N PRO A 144 21.25 -27.77 -4.40
CA PRO A 144 22.00 -26.53 -4.49
C PRO A 144 22.74 -26.25 -3.18
N LEU A 145 24.06 -26.09 -3.28
CA LEU A 145 24.95 -25.63 -2.21
C LEU A 145 25.03 -24.10 -2.20
N SER A 146 24.69 -23.55 -1.03
CA SER A 146 25.20 -22.38 -0.30
C SER A 146 25.97 -21.25 -1.00
N LEU A 147 25.49 -20.02 -0.75
CA LEU A 147 26.19 -18.90 -0.09
C LEU A 147 27.73 -18.86 -0.21
N HIS A 148 28.26 -18.26 -1.28
CA HIS A 148 29.52 -17.51 -1.24
C HIS A 148 29.67 -16.66 -2.50
N GLN A 149 29.39 -15.35 -2.41
CA GLN A 149 29.97 -14.29 -3.25
C GLN A 149 29.54 -12.91 -2.74
N LEU A 150 30.16 -12.46 -1.65
CA LEU A 150 30.28 -11.06 -1.25
C LEU A 150 31.72 -10.89 -0.72
N ARG A 151 32.42 -9.85 -1.21
CA ARG A 151 33.89 -9.63 -1.25
C ARG A 151 34.47 -10.26 -2.53
N GLU A 152 35.00 -9.52 -3.50
CA GLU A 152 35.82 -8.31 -3.47
C GLU A 152 35.61 -7.51 -4.75
N TYR A 153 35.40 -6.20 -4.68
CA TYR A 153 35.81 -5.25 -5.74
C TYR A 153 36.01 -3.88 -5.10
N SER A 154 37.24 -3.65 -4.64
CA SER A 154 37.77 -2.32 -4.35
C SER A 154 38.91 -2.04 -5.33
N SER A 155 38.78 -0.89 -6.02
CA SER A 155 39.85 -0.12 -6.66
C SER A 155 40.71 -0.80 -7.72
N SER A 156 40.41 -0.53 -8.99
CA SER A 156 41.42 -0.44 -10.05
C SER A 156 41.83 1.02 -10.23
N SER A 157 43.06 1.34 -9.79
CA SER A 157 43.83 2.46 -10.34
C SER A 157 45.24 1.96 -10.61
N SER A 158 45.72 2.33 -11.79
CA SER A 158 46.96 1.94 -12.47
C SER A 158 48.24 2.05 -11.63
N SER A 159 49.16 1.07 -11.75
CA SER A 159 50.48 1.24 -12.40
C SER A 159 51.49 0.13 -12.02
N THR A 160 52.02 -0.50 -13.07
CA THR A 160 53.40 -0.97 -13.31
C THR A 160 54.16 -1.86 -12.30
N SER A 161 54.36 -3.12 -12.74
CA SER A 161 55.60 -3.91 -12.77
C SER A 161 56.46 -4.13 -11.50
N GLN A 162 56.57 -5.41 -11.09
CA GLN A 162 57.79 -6.25 -11.14
C GLN A 162 57.71 -7.36 -10.06
N SER A 163 57.84 -8.61 -10.50
CA SER A 163 58.14 -9.81 -9.68
C SER A 163 59.67 -10.02 -9.67
N PRO A 164 60.24 -11.10 -9.06
CA PRO A 164 59.84 -11.93 -7.90
C PRO A 164 61.05 -12.23 -6.96
N THR A 165 60.87 -13.02 -5.89
CA THR A 165 61.85 -14.00 -5.30
C THR A 165 61.24 -14.63 -4.03
N THR A 166 60.81 -15.90 -4.03
CA THR A 166 61.51 -17.11 -3.54
C THR A 166 62.18 -17.00 -2.17
N SER A 167 61.68 -17.71 -1.15
CA SER A 167 62.25 -19.01 -0.69
C SER A 167 61.88 -19.39 0.76
N SER A 168 61.68 -20.70 0.94
CA SER A 168 62.01 -21.56 2.09
C SER A 168 61.31 -21.36 3.44
N GLY A 169 60.68 -22.45 3.90
CA GLY A 169 60.14 -22.58 5.25
C GLY A 169 61.10 -23.23 6.25
N SER A 170 60.63 -23.34 7.49
CA SER A 170 60.98 -24.40 8.44
C SER A 170 60.02 -24.37 9.64
N HIS A 171 59.64 -25.57 10.08
CA HIS A 171 58.81 -25.89 11.24
C HIS A 171 59.17 -25.20 12.55
N PHE A 172 58.17 -24.93 13.42
CA PHE A 172 58.21 -25.36 14.83
C PHE A 172 56.81 -25.42 15.45
N GLN A 173 56.64 -26.37 16.37
CA GLN A 173 55.41 -26.87 16.98
C GLN A 173 54.75 -25.92 17.99
N SER A 174 53.41 -25.94 17.97
CA SER A 174 52.47 -26.05 19.10
C SER A 174 52.89 -25.51 20.47
N THR A 175 52.28 -24.39 20.87
CA THR A 175 51.76 -24.22 22.23
C THR A 175 50.39 -23.55 22.18
N SER A 176 49.40 -24.24 22.75
CA SER A 176 48.04 -23.77 22.98
C SER A 176 48.01 -22.55 23.89
N LYS A 177 47.35 -21.48 23.45
CA LYS A 177 46.69 -20.52 24.34
C LYS A 177 45.30 -20.28 23.79
N MET A 178 44.32 -20.56 24.66
CA MET A 178 42.91 -20.24 24.46
C MET A 178 42.81 -18.77 24.04
N ALA A 179 42.24 -18.54 22.86
CA ALA A 179 41.81 -17.22 22.44
C ALA A 179 40.33 -17.10 22.81
N ASP A 180 40.05 -16.15 23.70
CA ASP A 180 38.71 -15.70 24.06
C ASP A 180 37.90 -15.39 22.79
N SER A 181 36.83 -16.14 22.59
CA SER A 181 35.83 -15.84 21.57
C SER A 181 34.90 -14.74 22.08
N ASN A 182 35.40 -13.51 22.14
CA ASN A 182 34.54 -12.32 22.13
C ASN A 182 34.04 -12.13 20.69
N ALA A 183 32.98 -12.84 20.34
CA ALA A 183 32.13 -12.49 19.21
C ALA A 183 31.47 -11.15 19.54
N ALA A 184 32.14 -10.06 19.18
CA ALA A 184 31.60 -8.72 19.25
C ALA A 184 30.28 -8.69 18.47
N GLN A 185 29.17 -8.51 19.19
CA GLN A 185 27.90 -8.06 18.65
C GLN A 185 28.16 -6.80 17.83
N GLN A 186 28.21 -6.94 16.51
CA GLN A 186 28.37 -5.83 15.58
C GLN A 186 27.07 -5.03 15.53
N ALA A 187 26.85 -4.17 16.53
CA ALA A 187 25.97 -3.03 16.37
C ALA A 187 26.65 -2.05 15.39
N VAL A 188 26.31 -2.14 14.11
CA VAL A 188 26.77 -1.19 13.09
C VAL A 188 25.96 0.09 13.22
N THR A 189 26.37 0.98 14.13
CA THR A 189 25.86 2.36 14.14
C THR A 189 26.66 3.19 13.17
N ALA A 190 26.35 3.09 11.87
CA ALA A 190 26.84 4.08 10.92
C ALA A 190 26.17 5.43 11.21
N ARG A 191 26.95 6.51 11.09
CA ARG A 191 26.53 7.88 11.47
C ARG A 191 25.33 8.31 10.63
N LYS A 192 24.18 8.47 11.28
CA LYS A 192 22.96 9.02 10.68
C LYS A 192 23.22 10.39 10.08
N ARG A 193 22.59 10.64 8.94
CA ARG A 193 22.61 11.94 8.30
C ARG A 193 21.52 12.84 8.88
N PRO A 194 21.79 14.12 9.21
CA PRO A 194 20.76 15.04 9.66
C PRO A 194 19.59 15.11 8.66
N LEU A 195 18.38 14.94 9.17
CA LEU A 195 17.16 14.93 8.37
C LEU A 195 16.49 16.29 8.45
N ARG A 196 16.10 16.86 7.31
CA ARG A 196 15.31 18.10 7.27
C ARG A 196 13.91 17.85 7.85
N HIS A 197 13.40 18.77 8.64
CA HIS A 197 12.01 18.73 9.07
C HIS A 197 11.08 19.00 7.87
N ALA A 198 9.97 18.28 7.81
CA ALA A 198 8.92 18.51 6.83
C ALA A 198 7.58 18.02 7.36
N TRP A 199 6.49 18.71 7.02
CA TRP A 199 5.16 18.40 7.53
C TRP A 199 4.74 16.95 7.21
N TRP A 200 5.09 16.45 6.02
CA TRP A 200 4.78 15.09 5.58
C TRP A 200 5.62 14.00 6.27
N ARG A 201 6.78 14.33 6.85
CA ARG A 201 7.58 13.39 7.67
C ARG A 201 6.93 13.14 9.03
N GLU A 202 6.30 14.18 9.57
CA GLU A 202 5.63 14.18 10.88
C GLU A 202 4.18 13.68 10.79
N SER A 203 3.70 13.47 9.57
CA SER A 203 2.33 13.09 9.26
C SER A 203 2.13 11.57 9.20
N SER A 204 0.86 11.18 9.33
CA SER A 204 0.34 9.87 8.99
C SER A 204 -0.68 9.97 7.86
N VAL A 205 -0.67 8.98 6.97
CA VAL A 205 -1.52 8.90 5.78
C VAL A 205 -2.59 7.84 5.98
N TYR A 206 -3.83 8.16 5.68
CA TYR A 206 -4.93 7.20 5.55
C TYR A 206 -5.29 7.03 4.08
N GLN A 207 -5.16 5.82 3.56
CA GLN A 207 -5.55 5.51 2.20
C GLN A 207 -7.02 5.07 2.15
N ILE A 208 -7.76 5.70 1.24
CA ILE A 208 -9.15 5.39 0.92
C ILE A 208 -9.22 4.81 -0.49
N TYR A 209 -9.91 3.67 -0.61
CA TYR A 209 -10.33 3.10 -1.89
C TYR A 209 -11.79 3.51 -2.14
N PRO A 210 -12.05 4.54 -2.98
CA PRO A 210 -13.34 5.23 -3.02
C PRO A 210 -14.53 4.29 -3.24
N ALA A 211 -14.40 3.34 -4.18
CA ALA A 211 -15.44 2.36 -4.48
C ALA A 211 -15.92 1.54 -3.28
N SER A 212 -15.09 1.38 -2.24
CA SER A 212 -15.40 0.52 -1.09
C SER A 212 -15.42 1.25 0.23
N PHE A 213 -15.33 2.59 0.25
CA PHE A 213 -15.30 3.31 1.52
C PHE A 213 -16.70 3.56 2.07
N LYS A 214 -17.51 4.38 1.41
CA LYS A 214 -18.88 4.68 1.83
C LYS A 214 -19.66 5.22 0.65
N SER A 215 -20.88 4.75 0.45
CA SER A 215 -21.83 5.33 -0.51
C SER A 215 -22.81 6.22 0.24
N ALA A 216 -22.92 7.48 -0.16
CA ALA A 216 -23.89 8.43 0.39
C ALA A 216 -25.06 8.70 -0.57
N LYS A 217 -24.82 8.63 -1.88
CA LYS A 217 -25.86 8.91 -2.90
C LYS A 217 -26.39 7.64 -3.58
N SER A 218 -25.80 6.47 -3.32
CA SER A 218 -26.25 5.21 -3.90
C SER A 218 -26.29 5.25 -5.44
N ILE A 219 -25.23 5.79 -6.06
CA ILE A 219 -25.15 5.97 -7.51
C ILE A 219 -24.94 4.61 -8.17
N ASP A 220 -25.87 4.24 -9.06
CA ASP A 220 -25.69 3.13 -10.01
C ASP A 220 -25.07 3.71 -11.29
N ASP A 221 -23.87 3.25 -11.60
CA ASP A 221 -23.09 3.63 -12.77
C ASP A 221 -23.49 2.88 -14.05
N GLY A 222 -24.58 2.11 -13.99
CA GLY A 222 -25.08 1.25 -15.07
C GLY A 222 -24.66 -0.21 -14.93
N THR A 223 -23.88 -0.56 -13.90
CA THR A 223 -23.52 -1.94 -13.58
C THR A 223 -24.60 -2.67 -12.78
N GLY A 224 -25.62 -1.96 -12.29
CA GLY A 224 -26.63 -2.52 -11.39
C GLY A 224 -26.10 -2.72 -9.96
N ARG A 225 -24.97 -2.08 -9.63
CA ARG A 225 -24.35 -2.14 -8.31
C ARG A 225 -23.89 -0.77 -7.86
N ILE A 226 -23.73 -0.64 -6.55
CA ILE A 226 -23.41 0.64 -5.93
C ILE A 226 -21.98 0.63 -5.41
N HIS A 227 -21.24 1.64 -5.84
CA HIS A 227 -19.91 1.96 -5.35
C HIS A 227 -19.99 3.05 -4.26
N GLY A 228 -18.93 3.17 -3.47
CA GLY A 228 -18.72 4.34 -2.63
C GLY A 228 -18.46 5.60 -3.45
N ASP A 229 -18.66 6.77 -2.84
CA ASP A 229 -18.63 8.06 -3.52
C ASP A 229 -17.96 9.14 -2.66
N LEU A 230 -17.61 10.29 -3.26
CA LEU A 230 -16.91 11.38 -2.57
C LEU A 230 -17.73 11.96 -1.41
N ARG A 231 -19.07 11.93 -1.51
CA ARG A 231 -19.96 12.38 -0.43
C ARG A 231 -19.90 11.44 0.76
N GLY A 232 -19.79 10.14 0.53
CA GLY A 232 -19.54 9.15 1.57
C GLY A 232 -18.19 9.36 2.25
N VAL A 233 -17.15 9.80 1.53
CA VAL A 233 -15.88 10.23 2.14
C VAL A 233 -16.08 11.46 3.02
N ILE A 234 -16.79 12.48 2.51
CA ILE A 234 -17.10 13.72 3.24
C ILE A 234 -17.86 13.44 4.55
N GLU A 235 -18.83 12.51 4.55
CA GLU A 235 -19.57 12.08 5.75
C GLU A 235 -18.67 11.48 6.84
N LYS A 236 -17.46 11.03 6.49
CA LYS A 236 -16.54 10.32 7.41
C LYS A 236 -15.30 11.13 7.75
N LEU A 237 -15.22 12.41 7.37
CA LEU A 237 -14.07 13.24 7.73
C LEU A 237 -13.88 13.38 9.26
N ASP A 238 -14.95 13.42 10.03
CA ASP A 238 -14.86 13.46 11.51
C ASP A 238 -14.36 12.14 12.09
N TYR A 239 -14.65 11.01 11.43
CA TYR A 239 -14.09 9.71 11.79
C TYR A 239 -12.57 9.70 11.58
N LEU A 240 -12.10 10.18 10.43
CA LEU A 240 -10.67 10.27 10.12
C LEU A 240 -9.95 11.22 11.07
N ALA A 241 -10.53 12.39 11.36
CA ALA A 241 -10.00 13.32 12.36
C ALA A 241 -9.93 12.67 13.77
N THR A 242 -10.96 11.90 14.14
CA THR A 242 -10.99 11.16 15.42
C THR A 242 -9.93 10.06 15.49
N LEU A 243 -9.66 9.38 14.37
CA LEU A 243 -8.59 8.40 14.23
C LEU A 243 -7.20 9.07 14.41
N GLY A 244 -7.08 10.35 14.04
CA GLY A 244 -5.89 11.17 14.28
C GLY A 244 -4.90 11.16 13.12
N VAL A 245 -5.35 10.83 11.91
CA VAL A 245 -4.56 10.86 10.68
C VAL A 245 -4.42 12.29 10.15
N ASP A 246 -3.36 12.56 9.39
CA ASP A 246 -2.99 13.91 8.94
C ASP A 246 -3.23 14.11 7.44
N ILE A 247 -3.05 13.06 6.66
CA ILE A 247 -3.16 13.06 5.20
C ILE A 247 -4.19 12.03 4.79
N VAL A 248 -5.09 12.38 3.87
CA VAL A 248 -5.99 11.44 3.21
C VAL A 248 -5.55 11.28 1.76
N TRP A 249 -5.14 10.06 1.40
CA TRP A 249 -4.86 9.66 0.03
C TRP A 249 -6.07 8.91 -0.53
N LEU A 250 -6.65 9.41 -1.62
CA LEU A 250 -7.65 8.67 -2.40
C LEU A 250 -6.97 7.95 -3.56
N SER A 251 -7.20 6.63 -3.68
CA SER A 251 -7.03 5.91 -4.97
C SER A 251 -7.84 6.62 -6.09
N PRO A 252 -7.57 6.36 -7.38
CA PRO A 252 -8.04 7.18 -8.49
C PRO A 252 -9.56 7.45 -8.45
N ILE A 253 -9.92 8.74 -8.59
CA ILE A 253 -11.31 9.23 -8.65
C ILE A 253 -11.67 9.85 -10.00
N LEU A 254 -10.73 9.81 -10.95
CA LEU A 254 -10.85 10.46 -12.24
C LEU A 254 -11.68 9.62 -13.22
N GLN A 255 -12.24 10.27 -14.23
CA GLN A 255 -13.14 9.60 -15.17
C GLN A 255 -12.46 8.42 -15.85
N SER A 256 -13.02 7.23 -15.65
CA SER A 256 -12.44 5.96 -16.07
C SER A 256 -13.52 4.96 -16.47
N PRO A 257 -13.28 4.08 -17.46
CA PRO A 257 -14.12 2.93 -17.77
C PRO A 257 -14.18 1.84 -16.69
N GLN A 258 -13.36 1.94 -15.63
CA GLN A 258 -13.29 1.01 -14.50
C GLN A 258 -12.76 -0.40 -14.87
N VAL A 259 -11.97 -0.55 -15.93
CA VAL A 259 -11.35 -1.84 -16.30
C VAL A 259 -10.39 -2.31 -15.20
N ASP A 260 -9.63 -1.39 -14.63
CA ASP A 260 -8.79 -1.62 -13.45
C ASP A 260 -9.19 -0.64 -12.33
N MET A 261 -10.51 -0.48 -12.16
CA MET A 261 -11.13 0.24 -11.04
C MET A 261 -10.61 1.67 -10.83
N GLY A 262 -10.38 2.39 -11.92
CA GLY A 262 -10.00 3.81 -11.90
C GLY A 262 -8.56 4.09 -12.34
N TYR A 263 -7.69 3.09 -12.37
CA TYR A 263 -6.31 3.24 -12.87
C TYR A 263 -6.25 3.40 -14.40
N ASP A 264 -7.29 2.99 -15.12
CA ASP A 264 -7.49 3.28 -16.54
C ASP A 264 -8.21 4.63 -16.77
N ILE A 265 -7.48 5.75 -16.71
CA ILE A 265 -8.06 7.11 -16.77
C ILE A 265 -8.36 7.57 -18.21
N SER A 266 -9.61 7.93 -18.47
CA SER A 266 -10.09 8.46 -19.76
C SER A 266 -10.18 10.00 -19.85
N ASP A 267 -10.22 10.70 -18.71
CA ASP A 267 -10.08 12.15 -18.64
C ASP A 267 -9.48 12.57 -17.29
N TYR A 268 -8.29 13.17 -17.32
CA TYR A 268 -7.55 13.61 -16.13
C TYR A 268 -8.15 14.83 -15.42
N ARG A 269 -9.12 15.52 -16.02
CA ARG A 269 -9.70 16.76 -15.48
C ARG A 269 -11.19 16.61 -15.15
N ALA A 270 -11.73 15.41 -15.26
CA ALA A 270 -13.09 15.08 -14.89
C ALA A 270 -13.11 14.05 -13.75
N ILE A 271 -14.03 14.23 -12.81
CA ILE A 271 -14.33 13.24 -11.77
C ILE A 271 -15.18 12.13 -12.39
N TYR A 272 -14.93 10.89 -12.00
CA TYR A 272 -15.76 9.76 -12.42
C TYR A 272 -17.21 9.98 -11.97
N PRO A 273 -18.21 9.98 -12.87
CA PRO A 273 -19.59 10.27 -12.51
C PRO A 273 -20.17 9.36 -11.41
N GLY A 274 -19.69 8.11 -11.32
CA GLY A 274 -20.07 7.19 -10.24
C GLY A 274 -19.59 7.60 -8.85
N TYR A 275 -18.56 8.43 -8.76
CA TYR A 275 -18.02 8.96 -7.49
C TYR A 275 -18.55 10.36 -7.13
N GLY A 276 -19.02 11.15 -8.10
CA GLY A 276 -19.60 12.45 -7.84
C GLY A 276 -19.21 13.50 -8.87
N THR A 277 -19.19 14.76 -8.46
CA THR A 277 -18.89 15.92 -9.31
C THR A 277 -17.60 16.65 -8.88
N MET A 278 -17.16 17.61 -9.70
CA MET A 278 -16.05 18.49 -9.32
C MET A 278 -16.36 19.30 -8.06
N GLU A 279 -17.62 19.69 -7.84
CA GLU A 279 -18.05 20.40 -6.62
C GLU A 279 -17.98 19.50 -5.39
N ASP A 280 -18.31 18.22 -5.52
CA ASP A 280 -18.14 17.24 -4.44
C ASP A 280 -16.66 17.09 -4.08
N HIS A 281 -15.76 17.10 -5.07
CA HIS A 281 -14.32 17.12 -4.85
C HIS A 281 -13.82 18.41 -4.18
N ASP A 282 -14.26 19.59 -4.65
CA ASP A 282 -13.87 20.87 -4.05
C ASP A 282 -14.36 20.96 -2.59
N GLU A 283 -15.52 20.39 -2.27
CA GLU A 283 -16.02 20.29 -0.89
C GLU A 283 -15.20 19.33 -0.02
N LEU A 284 -14.76 18.20 -0.57
CA LEU A 284 -13.87 17.27 0.12
C LEU A 284 -12.57 17.95 0.56
N ILE A 285 -11.92 18.69 -0.34
CA ILE A 285 -10.69 19.43 -0.04
C ILE A 285 -10.95 20.41 1.11
N ARG A 286 -11.99 21.25 1.00
CA ARG A 286 -12.34 22.19 2.08
C ARG A 286 -12.59 21.49 3.40
N GLY A 287 -13.36 20.40 3.39
CA GLY A 287 -13.70 19.65 4.60
C GLY A 287 -12.47 19.02 5.29
N LEU A 288 -11.50 18.56 4.51
CA LEU A 288 -10.21 18.08 5.03
C LEU A 288 -9.39 19.23 5.62
N HIS A 289 -9.22 20.32 4.87
CA HIS A 289 -8.43 21.49 5.28
C HIS A 289 -9.01 22.18 6.52
N GLU A 290 -10.33 22.29 6.66
CA GLU A 290 -11.02 22.82 7.85
C GLU A 290 -10.70 22.02 9.13
N ARG A 291 -10.34 20.73 8.97
CA ARG A 291 -9.94 19.84 10.05
C ARG A 291 -8.42 19.77 10.24
N GLY A 292 -7.67 20.59 9.50
CA GLY A 292 -6.20 20.58 9.50
C GLY A 292 -5.59 19.35 8.83
N MET A 293 -6.38 18.56 8.09
CA MET A 293 -5.90 17.43 7.31
C MET A 293 -5.53 17.85 5.90
N LYS A 294 -4.74 17.02 5.22
CA LYS A 294 -4.20 17.24 3.88
C LYS A 294 -4.80 16.25 2.89
N TYR A 295 -4.92 16.65 1.64
CA TYR A 295 -5.47 15.82 0.57
C TYR A 295 -4.43 15.44 -0.47
N VAL A 296 -4.34 14.15 -0.78
CA VAL A 296 -3.42 13.58 -1.76
C VAL A 296 -4.18 12.80 -2.82
N MET A 297 -3.89 13.08 -4.09
CA MET A 297 -4.47 12.35 -5.22
C MET A 297 -3.54 11.25 -5.72
N ASP A 298 -4.12 10.20 -6.30
CA ASP A 298 -3.38 9.24 -7.11
C ASP A 298 -3.07 9.84 -8.50
N LEU A 299 -1.80 9.87 -8.88
CA LEU A 299 -1.30 10.34 -10.16
C LEU A 299 -0.90 9.12 -10.99
N VAL A 300 -1.79 8.70 -11.89
CA VAL A 300 -1.58 7.56 -12.79
C VAL A 300 -1.16 8.04 -14.17
N VAL A 301 0.14 8.05 -14.43
CA VAL A 301 0.73 8.69 -15.62
C VAL A 301 1.74 7.81 -16.36
N ASN A 302 1.87 6.54 -15.96
CA ASN A 302 2.54 5.54 -16.81
C ASN A 302 1.69 5.20 -18.05
N HIS A 303 0.38 5.20 -17.90
CA HIS A 303 -0.60 4.86 -18.94
C HIS A 303 -1.85 5.71 -18.80
N THR A 304 -2.68 5.73 -19.85
CA THR A 304 -4.07 6.23 -19.81
C THR A 304 -5.02 5.08 -20.12
N SER A 305 -6.33 5.32 -20.09
CA SER A 305 -7.31 4.46 -20.75
C SER A 305 -7.16 4.53 -22.27
N ASP A 306 -7.50 3.44 -22.97
CA ASP A 306 -7.70 3.42 -24.43
C ASP A 306 -8.91 4.26 -24.88
N GLN A 307 -9.77 4.68 -23.94
CA GLN A 307 -10.86 5.63 -24.18
C GLN A 307 -10.44 7.09 -24.02
N HIS A 308 -9.20 7.36 -23.59
CA HIS A 308 -8.67 8.71 -23.50
C HIS A 308 -8.58 9.35 -24.90
N GLU A 309 -8.88 10.65 -25.00
CA GLU A 309 -8.88 11.35 -26.30
C GLU A 309 -7.51 11.27 -26.99
N TRP A 310 -6.42 11.38 -26.22
CA TRP A 310 -5.06 11.19 -26.73
C TRP A 310 -4.87 9.84 -27.42
N PHE A 311 -5.36 8.73 -26.84
CA PHE A 311 -5.21 7.41 -27.46
C PHE A 311 -6.11 7.25 -28.68
N LYS A 312 -7.35 7.77 -28.62
CA LYS A 312 -8.26 7.79 -29.77
C LYS A 312 -7.66 8.52 -30.98
N GLN A 313 -6.97 9.63 -30.74
CA GLN A 313 -6.20 10.35 -31.76
C GLN A 313 -4.97 9.54 -32.20
N SER A 314 -4.17 9.03 -31.26
CA SER A 314 -2.95 8.26 -31.54
C SER A 314 -3.20 7.02 -32.41
N ARG A 315 -4.33 6.33 -32.19
CA ARG A 315 -4.72 5.13 -32.93
C ARG A 315 -5.41 5.43 -34.27
N SER A 316 -5.78 6.68 -34.56
CA SER A 316 -6.56 7.00 -35.76
C SER A 316 -5.77 6.79 -37.05
N SER A 317 -4.46 7.06 -37.02
CA SER A 317 -3.55 6.89 -38.15
C SER A 317 -2.08 6.99 -37.69
N LYS A 318 -1.15 6.56 -38.55
CA LYS A 318 0.31 6.64 -38.27
C LYS A 318 0.89 8.05 -38.38
N ASP A 319 0.16 8.98 -38.98
CA ASP A 319 0.56 10.37 -39.21
C ASP A 319 -0.17 11.37 -38.29
N ASN A 320 -1.03 10.89 -37.38
CA ASN A 320 -1.70 11.75 -36.40
C ASN A 320 -0.66 12.40 -35.46
N PRO A 321 -0.79 13.68 -35.07
CA PRO A 321 0.12 14.33 -34.11
C PRO A 321 0.24 13.63 -32.75
N TYR A 322 -0.79 12.90 -32.33
CA TYR A 322 -0.79 12.11 -31.09
C TYR A 322 -0.16 10.72 -31.26
N ARG A 323 0.32 10.35 -32.46
CA ARG A 323 0.86 9.01 -32.74
C ARG A 323 1.92 8.61 -31.72
N ASP A 324 2.91 9.49 -31.54
CA ASP A 324 4.05 9.24 -30.64
C ASP A 324 3.78 9.64 -29.19
N TRP A 325 2.52 9.89 -28.80
CA TRP A 325 2.13 10.00 -27.39
C TRP A 325 2.06 8.63 -26.70
N TYR A 326 1.99 7.56 -27.49
CA TYR A 326 1.98 6.17 -27.03
C TYR A 326 3.04 5.37 -27.78
N ILE A 327 3.34 4.17 -27.28
CA ILE A 327 4.42 3.34 -27.80
C ILE A 327 3.86 2.34 -28.83
N TRP A 328 4.06 2.64 -30.12
CA TRP A 328 3.63 1.81 -31.25
C TRP A 328 4.80 1.09 -31.92
N ARG A 329 4.64 -0.18 -32.31
CA ARG A 329 5.66 -0.95 -33.02
C ARG A 329 5.05 -1.91 -34.04
N PRO A 330 5.72 -2.13 -35.19
CA PRO A 330 5.27 -3.11 -36.17
C PRO A 330 5.32 -4.55 -35.62
N PRO A 331 4.52 -5.47 -36.16
CA PRO A 331 4.62 -6.88 -35.84
C PRO A 331 6.01 -7.44 -36.15
N ARG A 332 6.45 -8.40 -35.33
CA ARG A 332 7.48 -9.38 -35.73
C ARG A 332 6.78 -10.58 -36.37
N TYR A 333 7.53 -11.42 -37.07
CA TYR A 333 7.02 -12.66 -37.64
C TYR A 333 7.92 -13.83 -37.25
N ASP A 334 7.32 -14.94 -36.85
CA ASP A 334 8.07 -16.17 -36.60
C ASP A 334 8.70 -16.64 -37.93
N PRO A 335 10.02 -16.82 -38.01
CA PRO A 335 10.68 -17.16 -39.27
C PRO A 335 10.37 -18.57 -39.77
N LYS A 336 9.86 -19.46 -38.91
CA LYS A 336 9.50 -20.84 -39.23
C LYS A 336 8.02 -20.99 -39.59
N THR A 337 7.13 -20.34 -38.84
CA THR A 337 5.68 -20.49 -39.04
C THR A 337 5.07 -19.36 -39.87
N GLY A 338 5.74 -18.21 -39.95
CA GLY A 338 5.21 -16.99 -40.56
C GLY A 338 4.12 -16.32 -39.72
N GLU A 339 3.88 -16.78 -38.49
CA GLU A 339 2.84 -16.23 -37.62
C GLU A 339 3.22 -14.84 -37.11
N ARG A 340 2.21 -13.97 -36.99
CA ARG A 340 2.34 -12.61 -36.46
C ARG A 340 2.65 -12.68 -34.96
N MET A 341 3.73 -12.03 -34.56
CA MET A 341 4.21 -11.98 -33.17
C MET A 341 4.24 -10.53 -32.66
N PRO A 342 4.10 -10.33 -31.34
CA PRO A 342 4.30 -9.02 -30.74
C PRO A 342 5.75 -8.53 -30.92
N PRO A 343 6.00 -7.22 -30.72
CA PRO A 343 7.30 -6.59 -30.90
C PRO A 343 8.40 -7.06 -29.96
N ASN A 344 8.08 -7.68 -28.83
CA ASN A 344 9.01 -8.37 -27.95
C ASN A 344 8.24 -9.41 -27.10
N ASN A 345 8.94 -10.07 -26.19
CA ASN A 345 8.42 -11.12 -25.34
C ASN A 345 7.87 -10.67 -23.97
N TRP A 346 7.60 -9.38 -23.74
CA TRP A 346 7.13 -8.91 -22.44
C TRP A 346 5.71 -9.42 -22.11
N GLU A 347 5.54 -9.91 -20.88
CA GLU A 347 4.25 -10.24 -20.30
C GLU A 347 3.64 -9.03 -19.59
N SER A 348 2.32 -8.88 -19.71
CA SER A 348 1.52 -7.92 -18.93
C SER A 348 1.47 -8.35 -17.46
N ASN A 349 1.44 -7.36 -16.55
CA ASN A 349 1.18 -7.58 -15.12
C ASN A 349 -0.19 -8.23 -14.85
N PHE A 350 -1.12 -8.20 -15.82
CA PHE A 350 -2.42 -8.88 -15.77
C PHE A 350 -2.52 -10.11 -16.69
N PHE A 351 -1.38 -10.74 -16.99
CA PHE A 351 -1.20 -11.96 -17.77
C PHE A 351 -1.47 -11.81 -19.28
N GLY A 352 -0.69 -12.54 -20.08
CA GLY A 352 -0.71 -12.45 -21.55
C GLY A 352 0.28 -11.40 -22.09
N PRO A 353 0.36 -11.20 -23.41
CA PRO A 353 1.31 -10.28 -24.01
C PRO A 353 1.09 -8.85 -23.53
N ALA A 354 2.17 -8.09 -23.28
CA ALA A 354 2.12 -6.65 -23.00
C ALA A 354 1.84 -5.79 -24.27
N TRP A 355 1.33 -6.41 -25.33
CA TRP A 355 1.15 -5.78 -26.64
C TRP A 355 -0.17 -6.22 -27.25
N THR A 356 -0.97 -5.24 -27.68
CA THR A 356 -2.23 -5.49 -28.40
C THR A 356 -2.12 -4.98 -29.82
N TYR A 357 -2.53 -5.80 -30.79
CA TYR A 357 -2.50 -5.45 -32.21
C TYR A 357 -3.70 -4.58 -32.57
N ASP A 358 -3.45 -3.45 -33.23
CA ASP A 358 -4.47 -2.59 -33.79
C ASP A 358 -4.58 -2.83 -35.30
N GLU A 359 -5.68 -3.45 -35.73
CA GLU A 359 -5.92 -3.80 -37.13
C GLU A 359 -6.00 -2.55 -38.04
N ALA A 360 -6.43 -1.40 -37.51
CA ALA A 360 -6.58 -0.17 -38.30
C ALA A 360 -5.23 0.40 -38.76
N THR A 361 -4.20 0.31 -37.92
CA THR A 361 -2.85 0.80 -38.24
C THR A 361 -1.85 -0.30 -38.58
N GLY A 362 -2.19 -1.57 -38.32
CA GLY A 362 -1.32 -2.71 -38.57
C GLY A 362 -0.08 -2.75 -37.68
N GLU A 363 -0.18 -2.19 -36.47
CA GLU A 363 0.89 -2.13 -35.48
C GLU A 363 0.38 -2.59 -34.11
N TYR A 364 1.29 -2.95 -33.22
CA TYR A 364 1.01 -3.18 -31.82
C TYR A 364 1.21 -1.89 -31.02
N TYR A 365 0.39 -1.68 -29.98
CA TYR A 365 0.66 -0.71 -28.92
C TYR A 365 1.05 -1.41 -27.63
N LEU A 366 1.95 -0.81 -26.86
CA LEU A 366 2.39 -1.33 -25.56
C LEU A 366 1.32 -1.07 -24.48
N HIS A 367 1.10 -2.07 -23.63
CA HIS A 367 0.37 -1.94 -22.37
C HIS A 367 1.00 -2.88 -21.33
N LEU A 368 1.66 -2.33 -20.30
CA LEU A 368 2.24 -3.12 -19.21
C LEU A 368 1.16 -3.73 -18.29
N PHE A 369 -0.06 -3.19 -18.34
CA PHE A 369 -1.22 -3.64 -17.58
C PHE A 369 -2.32 -4.18 -18.52
N ALA A 370 -3.60 -3.85 -18.30
CA ALA A 370 -4.69 -4.29 -19.16
C ALA A 370 -4.51 -3.75 -20.59
N SER A 371 -5.10 -4.43 -21.59
CA SER A 371 -5.09 -3.94 -22.97
C SER A 371 -5.79 -2.58 -23.15
N GLY A 372 -6.68 -2.23 -22.21
CA GLY A 372 -7.31 -0.91 -22.10
C GLY A 372 -6.44 0.15 -21.41
N GLN A 373 -5.20 -0.16 -21.03
CA GLN A 373 -4.24 0.73 -20.37
C GLN A 373 -2.97 0.94 -21.25
N PRO A 374 -3.08 1.57 -22.43
CA PRO A 374 -1.92 1.85 -23.29
C PRO A 374 -0.91 2.78 -22.59
N ASP A 375 0.36 2.39 -22.63
CA ASP A 375 1.46 3.11 -22.00
C ASP A 375 1.77 4.43 -22.72
N LEU A 376 1.88 5.51 -21.93
CA LEU A 376 2.34 6.82 -22.40
C LEU A 376 3.82 6.76 -22.76
N ASN A 377 4.17 7.45 -23.84
CA ASN A 377 5.54 7.59 -24.29
C ASN A 377 6.19 8.85 -23.69
N TRP A 378 6.85 8.71 -22.55
CA TRP A 378 7.55 9.81 -21.87
C TRP A 378 8.76 10.36 -22.63
N GLU A 379 9.25 9.66 -23.66
CA GLU A 379 10.27 10.20 -24.55
C GLU A 379 9.75 11.39 -25.38
N ASN A 380 8.42 11.52 -25.50
CA ASN A 380 7.78 12.65 -26.16
C ASN A 380 7.66 13.85 -25.19
N PRO A 381 8.32 15.00 -25.48
CA PRO A 381 8.28 16.17 -24.60
C PRO A 381 6.87 16.76 -24.43
N ASP A 382 5.97 16.58 -25.40
CA ASP A 382 4.58 17.04 -25.27
C ASP A 382 3.81 16.22 -24.23
N VAL A 383 4.12 14.93 -24.08
CA VAL A 383 3.56 14.06 -23.02
C VAL A 383 4.06 14.53 -21.65
N VAL A 384 5.37 14.75 -21.51
CA VAL A 384 5.96 15.27 -20.26
C VAL A 384 5.31 16.60 -19.87
N LYS A 385 5.17 17.51 -20.83
CA LYS A 385 4.48 18.80 -20.61
C LYS A 385 3.02 18.60 -20.22
N ALA A 386 2.28 17.72 -20.88
CA ALA A 386 0.88 17.46 -20.57
C ALA A 386 0.71 16.91 -19.15
N VAL A 387 1.59 16.01 -18.69
CA VAL A 387 1.60 15.49 -17.32
C VAL A 387 1.89 16.61 -16.31
N HIS A 388 2.88 17.46 -16.58
CA HIS A 388 3.16 18.63 -15.75
C HIS A 388 1.95 19.59 -15.66
N ASP A 389 1.24 19.80 -16.77
CA ASP A 389 0.02 20.61 -16.81
C ASP A 389 -1.15 19.96 -16.04
N ILE A 390 -1.24 18.63 -15.99
CA ILE A 390 -2.19 17.89 -15.15
C ILE A 390 -1.88 18.09 -13.67
N MET A 391 -0.61 17.95 -13.28
CA MET A 391 -0.20 18.16 -11.89
C MET A 391 -0.54 19.57 -11.41
N ARG A 392 -0.16 20.61 -12.17
CA ARG A 392 -0.46 22.00 -11.80
C ARG A 392 -1.96 22.27 -11.72
N PHE A 393 -2.77 21.70 -12.62
CA PHE A 393 -4.23 21.83 -12.55
C PHE A 393 -4.81 21.39 -11.21
N TRP A 394 -4.35 20.25 -10.68
CA TRP A 394 -4.85 19.71 -9.41
C TRP A 394 -4.24 20.42 -8.19
N LEU A 395 -2.96 20.80 -8.25
CA LEU A 395 -2.32 21.60 -7.20
C LEU A 395 -2.96 22.99 -7.09
N ASP A 396 -3.29 23.65 -8.21
CA ASP A 396 -4.01 24.93 -8.24
C ASP A 396 -5.41 24.84 -7.62
N LYS A 397 -6.00 23.64 -7.59
CA LYS A 397 -7.28 23.37 -6.92
C LYS A 397 -7.17 23.14 -5.42
N GLY A 398 -5.95 23.05 -4.87
CA GLY A 398 -5.71 22.85 -3.44
C GLY A 398 -5.39 21.41 -3.03
N VAL A 399 -5.02 20.54 -3.99
CA VAL A 399 -4.42 19.24 -3.67
C VAL A 399 -3.05 19.46 -3.04
N ASP A 400 -2.74 18.76 -1.95
CA ASP A 400 -1.50 18.94 -1.18
C ASP A 400 -0.36 17.99 -1.62
N GLY A 401 -0.60 17.13 -2.59
CA GLY A 401 0.41 16.20 -3.09
C GLY A 401 -0.13 15.03 -3.90
N PHE A 402 0.78 14.14 -4.29
CA PHE A 402 0.47 12.98 -5.13
C PHE A 402 1.08 11.68 -4.61
N ARG A 403 0.30 10.60 -4.60
CA ARG A 403 0.84 9.24 -4.73
C ARG A 403 0.98 8.96 -6.21
N MET A 404 2.14 8.50 -6.66
CA MET A 404 2.42 8.34 -8.09
C MET A 404 2.47 6.85 -8.44
N ASP A 405 1.49 6.40 -9.22
CA ASP A 405 1.31 5.01 -9.63
C ASP A 405 2.44 4.54 -10.54
N VAL A 406 3.06 3.41 -10.18
CA VAL A 406 4.23 2.79 -10.85
C VAL A 406 5.17 3.79 -11.52
N ILE A 407 5.53 4.86 -10.81
CA ILE A 407 6.23 6.01 -11.39
C ILE A 407 7.61 5.61 -11.91
N ASN A 408 8.19 4.52 -11.38
CA ASN A 408 9.44 3.97 -11.88
C ASN A 408 9.32 3.32 -13.27
N PHE A 409 8.12 3.10 -13.81
CA PHE A 409 7.89 2.47 -15.11
C PHE A 409 7.84 3.46 -16.29
N ILE A 410 7.88 4.77 -16.01
CA ILE A 410 7.68 5.80 -17.05
C ILE A 410 8.83 5.87 -18.08
N SER A 411 10.04 5.41 -17.71
CA SER A 411 11.19 5.36 -18.63
C SER A 411 11.42 3.92 -19.11
N LYS A 412 11.23 3.68 -20.41
CA LYS A 412 11.43 2.36 -21.03
C LYS A 412 12.82 2.27 -21.66
N GLU A 413 13.41 1.08 -21.65
CA GLU A 413 14.71 0.83 -22.30
C GLU A 413 14.62 1.08 -23.82
N PRO A 414 15.56 1.87 -24.40
CA PRO A 414 15.58 2.13 -25.82
C PRO A 414 15.58 0.86 -26.68
N GLY A 415 14.72 0.84 -27.70
CA GLY A 415 14.57 -0.32 -28.59
C GLY A 415 13.63 -1.42 -28.06
N LEU A 416 13.24 -1.38 -26.79
CA LEU A 416 12.29 -2.32 -26.17
C LEU A 416 12.73 -3.79 -26.37
N PRO A 417 13.93 -4.18 -25.90
CA PRO A 417 14.50 -5.49 -26.16
C PRO A 417 13.63 -6.61 -25.58
N ASP A 418 13.85 -7.84 -26.06
CA ASP A 418 13.30 -9.02 -25.38
C ASP A 418 13.91 -9.12 -23.97
N ALA A 419 13.07 -9.41 -22.99
CA ALA A 419 13.47 -9.68 -21.62
C ALA A 419 14.17 -11.04 -21.49
N GLU A 420 14.99 -11.18 -20.44
CA GLU A 420 15.69 -12.41 -20.15
C GLU A 420 14.72 -13.60 -20.01
N LYS A 421 15.06 -14.75 -20.60
CA LYS A 421 14.27 -15.96 -20.49
C LYS A 421 14.54 -16.67 -19.16
N THR A 422 13.71 -16.38 -18.17
CA THR A 422 13.81 -16.95 -16.82
C THR A 422 12.82 -18.09 -16.56
N ARG A 423 11.78 -18.23 -17.39
CA ARG A 423 10.77 -19.30 -17.30
C ARG A 423 10.40 -19.90 -18.66
N PRO A 424 9.79 -21.11 -18.69
CA PRO A 424 9.29 -21.70 -19.94
C PRO A 424 8.26 -20.80 -20.64
N GLY A 425 8.26 -20.83 -21.97
CA GLY A 425 7.30 -20.08 -22.80
C GLY A 425 7.92 -18.87 -23.48
N PHE A 426 7.14 -18.25 -24.37
CA PHE A 426 7.56 -17.04 -25.07
C PHE A 426 7.59 -15.85 -24.10
N LEU A 427 6.49 -15.63 -23.37
CA LEU A 427 6.29 -14.46 -22.52
C LEU A 427 7.15 -14.49 -21.24
N GLN A 428 7.89 -13.42 -20.99
CA GLN A 428 8.79 -13.24 -19.86
C GLN A 428 8.44 -11.96 -19.09
N ASP A 429 8.85 -11.91 -17.82
CA ASP A 429 8.76 -10.68 -17.04
C ASP A 429 9.75 -9.65 -17.60
N GLY A 430 9.22 -8.49 -18.02
CA GLY A 430 10.00 -7.43 -18.63
C GLY A 430 10.52 -6.38 -17.65
N VAL A 431 10.30 -6.51 -16.34
CA VAL A 431 10.50 -5.45 -15.34
C VAL A 431 11.88 -4.80 -15.39
N GLU A 432 12.94 -5.56 -15.67
CA GLU A 432 14.31 -5.05 -15.81
C GLU A 432 14.49 -4.02 -16.95
N ASN A 433 13.57 -3.99 -17.92
CA ASN A 433 13.64 -3.13 -19.10
C ASN A 433 12.77 -1.88 -18.99
N TYR A 434 12.00 -1.72 -17.91
CA TYR A 434 11.15 -0.55 -17.72
C TYR A 434 11.12 -0.04 -16.28
N ALA A 435 11.50 -0.82 -15.28
CA ALA A 435 11.65 -0.35 -13.92
C ALA A 435 12.95 0.44 -13.76
N CYS A 436 12.84 1.72 -13.40
CA CYS A 436 13.98 2.63 -13.29
C CYS A 436 14.80 2.72 -14.58
N GLY A 437 14.12 2.86 -15.72
CA GLY A 437 14.78 3.07 -17.00
C GLY A 437 15.68 4.32 -17.05
N PRO A 438 16.49 4.45 -18.11
CA PRO A 438 17.67 5.32 -18.13
C PRO A 438 17.38 6.81 -17.96
N ARG A 439 16.15 7.27 -18.24
CA ARG A 439 15.74 8.67 -18.13
C ARG A 439 14.79 8.94 -16.96
N LEU A 440 14.52 7.95 -16.10
CA LEU A 440 13.59 8.11 -14.97
C LEU A 440 13.89 9.37 -14.15
N HIS A 441 15.13 9.53 -13.70
CA HIS A 441 15.49 10.65 -12.82
C HIS A 441 15.41 12.02 -13.51
N GLU A 442 15.59 12.08 -14.83
CA GLU A 442 15.34 13.31 -15.60
C GLU A 442 13.87 13.73 -15.47
N TYR A 443 12.95 12.78 -15.66
CA TYR A 443 11.51 13.03 -15.52
C TYR A 443 11.13 13.34 -14.07
N LEU A 444 11.68 12.63 -13.09
CA LEU A 444 11.42 12.88 -11.68
C LEU A 444 11.93 14.24 -11.20
N HIS A 445 13.02 14.77 -11.77
CA HIS A 445 13.46 16.14 -11.48
C HIS A 445 12.43 17.18 -11.95
N GLY A 446 11.86 17.02 -13.15
CA GLY A 446 10.80 17.90 -13.66
C GLY A 446 9.54 17.86 -12.78
N ILE A 447 9.16 16.67 -12.31
CA ILE A 447 8.08 16.48 -11.33
C ILE A 447 8.44 17.16 -10.00
N GLY A 448 9.65 16.96 -9.50
CA GLY A 448 10.14 17.51 -8.24
C GLY A 448 10.23 19.05 -8.23
N ASP A 449 10.52 19.67 -9.37
CA ASP A 449 10.44 21.12 -9.55
C ASP A 449 9.02 21.64 -9.25
N ILE A 450 8.01 21.00 -9.83
CA ILE A 450 6.60 21.36 -9.62
C ILE A 450 6.21 21.13 -8.16
N LEU A 451 6.56 19.99 -7.57
CA LEU A 451 6.22 19.71 -6.18
C LEU A 451 6.77 20.79 -5.22
N ARG A 452 7.99 21.27 -5.48
CA ARG A 452 8.61 22.35 -4.68
C ARG A 452 7.93 23.71 -4.87
N GLU A 453 7.41 24.01 -6.06
CA GLU A 453 6.65 25.24 -6.32
C GLU A 453 5.43 25.37 -5.38
N TYR A 454 4.84 24.24 -4.97
CA TYR A 454 3.60 24.18 -4.19
C TYR A 454 3.77 23.69 -2.74
N ASP A 455 4.99 23.39 -2.29
CA ASP A 455 5.26 22.66 -1.02
C ASP A 455 4.46 21.34 -0.92
N ALA A 456 4.34 20.64 -2.05
CA ALA A 456 3.50 19.48 -2.21
C ALA A 456 4.22 18.19 -1.78
N PHE A 457 3.46 17.29 -1.14
CA PHE A 457 3.91 15.96 -0.76
C PHE A 457 3.97 15.02 -1.97
N SER A 458 4.91 14.05 -1.95
CA SER A 458 4.93 12.97 -2.93
C SER A 458 5.37 11.62 -2.37
N VAL A 459 4.74 10.56 -2.86
CA VAL A 459 5.22 9.19 -2.68
C VAL A 459 5.15 8.45 -4.00
N GLY A 460 6.29 7.93 -4.47
CA GLY A 460 6.36 7.12 -5.68
C GLY A 460 6.11 5.65 -5.38
N GLU A 461 5.24 4.99 -6.12
CA GLU A 461 5.19 3.53 -6.12
C GLU A 461 6.27 2.97 -7.04
N MET A 462 7.17 2.12 -6.51
CA MET A 462 8.34 1.64 -7.24
C MET A 462 8.53 0.12 -7.14
N PRO A 463 7.64 -0.70 -7.75
CA PRO A 463 7.76 -2.16 -7.74
C PRO A 463 8.97 -2.65 -8.54
N GLY A 464 9.44 -3.87 -8.23
CA GLY A 464 10.52 -4.53 -8.98
C GLY A 464 11.92 -3.97 -8.71
N VAL A 465 12.08 -3.05 -7.75
CA VAL A 465 13.37 -2.40 -7.44
C VAL A 465 13.75 -2.68 -5.99
N PHE A 466 14.75 -3.56 -5.82
CA PHE A 466 15.23 -4.00 -4.50
C PHE A 466 16.58 -3.38 -4.11
N ASP A 467 17.26 -2.72 -5.06
CA ASP A 467 18.51 -2.03 -4.81
C ASP A 467 18.24 -0.68 -4.13
N THR A 468 18.65 -0.56 -2.87
CA THR A 468 18.48 0.66 -2.10
C THR A 468 19.25 1.84 -2.71
N ARG A 469 20.34 1.58 -3.46
CA ARG A 469 21.12 2.61 -4.17
C ARG A 469 20.38 3.20 -5.37
N GLU A 470 19.40 2.48 -5.90
CA GLU A 470 18.52 2.99 -6.94
C GLU A 470 17.41 3.84 -6.31
N ILE A 471 16.72 3.31 -5.30
CA ILE A 471 15.63 4.05 -4.63
C ILE A 471 16.10 5.38 -4.02
N ILE A 472 17.30 5.44 -3.43
CA ILE A 472 17.80 6.69 -2.84
C ILE A 472 18.01 7.82 -3.85
N LYS A 473 18.21 7.50 -5.14
CA LYS A 473 18.29 8.52 -6.18
C LYS A 473 16.95 9.25 -6.34
N ALA A 474 15.83 8.56 -6.14
CA ALA A 474 14.49 9.14 -6.19
C ALA A 474 14.08 9.86 -4.90
N VAL A 475 14.51 9.39 -3.72
CA VAL A 475 13.97 9.86 -2.43
C VAL A 475 14.97 10.56 -1.52
N GLY A 476 16.23 10.68 -1.94
CA GLY A 476 17.26 11.38 -1.19
C GLY A 476 16.91 12.86 -1.03
N GLN A 477 17.02 13.39 0.18
CA GLN A 477 16.53 14.75 0.51
C GLN A 477 17.19 15.91 -0.26
N ASP A 478 18.31 15.68 -0.97
CA ASP A 478 18.95 16.69 -1.83
C ASP A 478 18.82 16.39 -3.33
N ARG A 479 18.11 15.33 -3.70
CA ARG A 479 17.86 14.96 -5.09
C ARG A 479 16.82 15.89 -5.72
N GLY A 480 15.88 16.41 -4.92
CA GLY A 480 14.81 17.28 -5.45
C GLY A 480 13.90 16.53 -6.43
N GLU A 481 13.67 15.24 -6.18
CA GLU A 481 12.79 14.36 -6.94
C GLU A 481 11.53 14.09 -6.08
N LEU A 482 11.44 12.94 -5.40
CA LEU A 482 10.29 12.56 -4.58
C LEU A 482 10.59 12.61 -3.08
N ALA A 483 9.53 12.68 -2.24
CA ALA A 483 9.69 12.73 -0.79
C ALA A 483 10.01 11.34 -0.20
N MET A 484 9.41 10.29 -0.74
CA MET A 484 9.58 8.89 -0.35
C MET A 484 9.09 7.94 -1.45
N ALA A 485 9.28 6.64 -1.26
CA ALA A 485 8.81 5.61 -2.20
C ALA A 485 8.24 4.39 -1.47
N PHE A 486 7.24 3.75 -2.08
CA PHE A 486 6.80 2.41 -1.73
C PHE A 486 7.72 1.39 -2.39
N GLN A 487 8.43 0.63 -1.55
CA GLN A 487 9.17 -0.58 -1.92
C GLN A 487 8.35 -1.81 -1.54
N PHE A 488 8.51 -2.90 -2.28
CA PHE A 488 7.58 -4.03 -2.22
C PHE A 488 8.10 -5.25 -1.46
N GLU A 489 9.33 -5.23 -0.91
CA GLU A 489 9.94 -6.43 -0.32
C GLU A 489 9.17 -7.05 0.84
N ILE A 490 8.49 -6.22 1.64
CA ILE A 490 7.66 -6.72 2.75
C ILE A 490 6.43 -7.44 2.19
N VAL A 491 5.81 -6.86 1.16
CA VAL A 491 4.57 -7.38 0.57
C VAL A 491 4.82 -8.49 -0.45
N ASP A 492 6.07 -8.70 -0.86
CA ASP A 492 6.51 -9.82 -1.69
C ASP A 492 7.14 -10.97 -0.90
N LEU A 493 7.20 -10.86 0.44
CA LEU A 493 7.95 -11.77 1.31
C LEU A 493 7.48 -13.23 1.23
N ASP A 494 6.18 -13.42 1.02
CA ASP A 494 5.48 -14.70 0.88
C ASP A 494 5.30 -15.14 -0.59
N HIS A 495 5.99 -14.47 -1.54
CA HIS A 495 6.10 -14.90 -2.92
C HIS A 495 7.32 -15.81 -3.13
N GLN A 496 7.16 -16.88 -3.93
CA GLN A 496 8.27 -17.76 -4.28
C GLN A 496 9.24 -17.04 -5.25
N PRO A 497 10.54 -16.87 -4.89
CA PRO A 497 11.50 -16.20 -5.78
C PRO A 497 11.65 -16.92 -7.13
N GLY A 498 11.73 -16.15 -8.21
CA GLY A 498 11.85 -16.65 -9.58
C GLY A 498 10.57 -17.27 -10.15
N GLN A 499 9.43 -17.08 -9.49
CA GLN A 499 8.11 -17.48 -9.97
C GLN A 499 7.20 -16.26 -10.03
N ILE A 500 6.06 -16.41 -10.73
CA ILE A 500 4.98 -15.42 -10.64
C ILE A 500 4.43 -15.37 -9.20
N LYS A 501 3.85 -14.22 -8.81
CA LYS A 501 3.45 -13.94 -7.42
C LYS A 501 2.55 -14.99 -6.77
N TRP A 502 1.77 -15.73 -7.57
CA TRP A 502 0.81 -16.72 -7.09
C TRP A 502 1.43 -18.04 -6.63
N TYR A 503 2.76 -18.21 -6.73
CA TYR A 503 3.43 -19.37 -6.14
C TYR A 503 3.80 -19.07 -4.69
N PRO A 504 3.31 -19.88 -3.73
CA PRO A 504 3.47 -19.60 -2.31
C PRO A 504 4.89 -19.80 -1.82
N ARG A 505 5.29 -18.94 -0.88
CA ARG A 505 6.40 -19.17 0.05
C ARG A 505 5.90 -18.97 1.47
N GLU A 506 6.45 -19.71 2.42
CA GLU A 506 6.13 -19.53 3.84
C GLU A 506 6.67 -18.18 4.35
N PHE A 507 5.83 -17.43 5.07
CA PHE A 507 6.23 -16.21 5.75
C PHE A 507 7.30 -16.51 6.82
N GLN A 508 8.39 -15.74 6.81
CA GLN A 508 9.50 -15.87 7.75
C GLN A 508 9.71 -14.55 8.49
N PRO A 509 9.41 -14.46 9.81
CA PRO A 509 9.59 -13.22 10.56
C PRO A 509 11.06 -12.74 10.58
N LYS A 510 12.02 -13.67 10.54
CA LYS A 510 13.44 -13.34 10.35
C LYS A 510 13.68 -12.56 9.06
N ALA A 511 13.05 -12.94 7.95
CA ALA A 511 13.20 -12.21 6.69
C ALA A 511 12.57 -10.81 6.77
N LEU A 512 11.38 -10.67 7.38
CA LEU A 512 10.76 -9.36 7.68
C LEU A 512 11.71 -8.47 8.50
N LYS A 513 12.33 -9.02 9.55
CA LYS A 513 13.32 -8.32 10.39
C LYS A 513 14.48 -7.77 9.58
N HIS A 514 15.07 -8.59 8.70
CA HIS A 514 16.20 -8.17 7.87
C HIS A 514 15.80 -7.06 6.89
N ILE A 515 14.60 -7.12 6.31
CA ILE A 515 14.08 -6.08 5.42
C ILE A 515 13.90 -4.77 6.19
N VAL A 516 13.24 -4.81 7.36
CA VAL A 516 13.07 -3.63 8.22
C VAL A 516 14.43 -3.04 8.62
N ALA A 517 15.37 -3.87 9.08
CA ALA A 517 16.70 -3.42 9.46
C ALA A 517 17.44 -2.76 8.31
N LYS A 518 17.34 -3.32 7.09
CA LYS A 518 17.94 -2.77 5.88
C LYS A 518 17.40 -1.37 5.57
N TRP A 519 16.08 -1.23 5.40
CA TRP A 519 15.47 0.03 4.97
C TRP A 519 15.54 1.14 6.02
N GLN A 520 15.31 0.80 7.31
CA GLN A 520 15.42 1.76 8.40
C GLN A 520 16.85 2.32 8.51
N SER A 521 17.85 1.45 8.52
CA SER A 521 19.25 1.87 8.64
C SER A 521 19.73 2.62 7.41
N PHE A 522 19.45 2.08 6.21
CA PHE A 522 19.95 2.67 4.96
C PHE A 522 19.38 4.06 4.70
N MET A 523 18.07 4.27 4.90
CA MET A 523 17.47 5.59 4.67
C MET A 523 18.02 6.65 5.63
N LEU A 524 18.13 6.33 6.92
CA LEU A 524 18.70 7.23 7.93
C LEU A 524 20.16 7.60 7.63
N GLN A 525 20.96 6.64 7.15
CA GLN A 525 22.38 6.87 6.82
C GLN A 525 22.57 7.73 5.56
N ASN A 526 21.65 7.65 4.60
CA ASN A 526 21.79 8.31 3.31
C ASN A 526 20.92 9.57 3.14
N GLY A 527 20.11 9.90 4.15
CA GLY A 527 19.20 11.05 4.11
C GLY A 527 17.99 10.83 3.19
N GLY A 528 17.55 9.59 3.05
CA GLY A 528 16.26 9.25 2.45
C GLY A 528 15.15 9.22 3.49
N TRP A 529 13.95 8.83 3.07
CA TRP A 529 12.80 8.71 3.96
C TRP A 529 11.92 7.52 3.60
N ASN A 530 11.49 6.75 4.62
CA ASN A 530 10.69 5.55 4.43
C ASN A 530 9.19 5.87 4.33
N ALA A 531 8.50 5.20 3.41
CA ALA A 531 7.06 4.97 3.48
C ALA A 531 6.81 3.64 4.20
N VAL A 532 6.10 3.68 5.33
CA VAL A 532 5.91 2.50 6.20
C VAL A 532 4.48 2.00 6.11
N TYR A 533 4.29 0.86 5.46
CA TYR A 533 2.98 0.28 5.15
C TYR A 533 3.04 -1.25 5.16
N MET A 534 1.90 -1.89 5.39
CA MET A 534 1.71 -3.34 5.26
C MET A 534 0.41 -3.71 4.54
N GLU A 535 -0.44 -2.72 4.25
CA GLU A 535 -1.69 -2.86 3.49
C GLU A 535 -1.82 -1.68 2.52
N ASN A 536 -2.45 -1.95 1.39
CA ASN A 536 -3.00 -0.97 0.46
C ASN A 536 -4.10 -1.68 -0.37
N HIS A 537 -4.66 -1.00 -1.36
CA HIS A 537 -5.72 -1.55 -2.23
C HIS A 537 -5.29 -2.72 -3.15
N ASP A 538 -4.00 -3.09 -3.18
CA ASP A 538 -3.43 -4.19 -3.97
C ASP A 538 -2.93 -5.36 -3.12
N GLN A 539 -3.01 -5.28 -1.80
CA GLN A 539 -2.46 -6.28 -0.89
C GLN A 539 -3.55 -7.01 -0.10
N GLY A 540 -3.34 -8.29 0.18
CA GLY A 540 -4.13 -8.99 1.20
C GLY A 540 -3.95 -8.36 2.59
N ARG A 541 -4.92 -8.58 3.48
CA ARG A 541 -4.92 -8.02 4.85
C ARG A 541 -3.76 -8.55 5.66
N SER A 542 -3.06 -7.64 6.34
CA SER A 542 -1.78 -7.91 7.01
C SER A 542 -1.91 -8.96 8.11
N ILE A 543 -3.03 -8.99 8.83
CA ILE A 543 -3.29 -9.97 9.90
C ILE A 543 -3.34 -11.39 9.31
N SER A 544 -4.12 -11.59 8.24
CA SER A 544 -4.28 -12.89 7.59
C SER A 544 -3.00 -13.37 6.90
N ARG A 545 -2.14 -12.44 6.45
CA ARG A 545 -0.88 -12.76 5.77
C ARG A 545 0.29 -13.02 6.70
N PHE A 546 0.47 -12.17 7.71
CA PHE A 546 1.71 -12.10 8.49
C PHE A 546 1.52 -12.46 9.97
N ALA A 547 0.28 -12.70 10.41
CA ALA A 547 -0.03 -12.97 11.81
C ALA A 547 -1.09 -14.08 11.96
N ASP A 548 -2.06 -13.89 12.86
CA ASP A 548 -3.05 -14.90 13.22
C ASP A 548 -4.44 -14.29 13.41
N ASP A 549 -5.38 -14.72 12.57
CA ASP A 549 -6.80 -14.41 12.63
C ASP A 549 -7.69 -15.62 13.00
N SER A 550 -7.07 -16.73 13.47
CA SER A 550 -7.78 -17.99 13.74
C SER A 550 -8.85 -17.90 14.83
N THR A 551 -8.72 -16.94 15.74
CA THR A 551 -9.70 -16.65 16.79
C THR A 551 -9.87 -15.14 16.95
N PRO A 552 -11.01 -14.66 17.46
CA PRO A 552 -11.18 -13.23 17.76
C PRO A 552 -10.11 -12.68 18.70
N ALA A 553 -9.67 -13.46 19.70
CA ALA A 553 -8.64 -13.05 20.64
C ALA A 553 -7.26 -12.89 19.97
N TYR A 554 -6.85 -13.85 19.13
CA TYR A 554 -5.60 -13.72 18.38
C TYR A 554 -5.67 -12.64 17.31
N ARG A 555 -6.83 -12.42 16.68
CA ARG A 555 -7.00 -11.29 15.74
C ARG A 555 -6.75 -9.95 16.41
N VAL A 556 -7.27 -9.70 17.62
CA VAL A 556 -6.96 -8.46 18.37
C VAL A 556 -5.46 -8.36 18.68
N LYS A 557 -4.85 -9.44 19.18
CA LYS A 557 -3.41 -9.49 19.53
C LYS A 557 -2.53 -9.22 18.31
N SER A 558 -2.82 -9.88 17.19
CA SER A 558 -2.19 -9.70 15.89
C SER A 558 -2.36 -8.28 15.34
N ALA A 559 -3.57 -7.71 15.42
CA ALA A 559 -3.83 -6.35 14.96
C ALA A 559 -2.98 -5.31 15.71
N LYS A 560 -2.91 -5.44 17.05
CA LYS A 560 -2.05 -4.58 17.89
C LYS A 560 -0.57 -4.81 17.60
N LEU A 561 -0.16 -6.05 17.33
CA LEU A 561 1.20 -6.40 16.92
C LEU A 561 1.61 -5.76 15.60
N ILE A 562 0.80 -5.89 14.56
CA ILE A 562 1.05 -5.25 13.27
C ILE A 562 1.07 -3.72 13.43
N ALA A 563 0.12 -3.15 14.19
CA ALA A 563 0.06 -1.71 14.44
C ALA A 563 1.32 -1.18 15.12
N ALA A 564 1.79 -1.81 16.21
CA ALA A 564 3.00 -1.40 16.90
C ALA A 564 4.26 -1.63 16.06
N HIS A 565 4.32 -2.76 15.34
CA HIS A 565 5.42 -3.08 14.43
C HIS A 565 5.57 -1.98 13.38
N GLN A 566 4.46 -1.54 12.77
CA GLN A 566 4.45 -0.53 11.71
C GLN A 566 4.66 0.89 12.28
N ALA A 567 3.85 1.28 13.26
CA ALA A 567 3.74 2.67 13.71
C ALA A 567 4.87 3.15 14.63
N LEU A 568 5.84 2.33 15.03
CA LEU A 568 6.95 2.77 15.89
C LEU A 568 8.31 2.84 15.16
N GLN A 569 8.31 2.60 13.84
CA GLN A 569 9.46 2.75 12.95
C GLN A 569 9.68 4.21 12.48
N ASN A 570 10.86 4.54 11.94
CA ASN A 570 11.11 5.81 11.25
C ASN A 570 10.41 5.80 9.88
N GLY A 571 9.87 6.95 9.48
CA GLY A 571 9.16 7.12 8.22
C GLY A 571 7.72 7.62 8.39
N THR A 572 7.06 7.85 7.26
CA THR A 572 5.65 8.25 7.21
C THR A 572 4.78 7.00 7.21
N ILE A 573 3.80 6.95 8.12
CA ILE A 573 2.94 5.77 8.29
C ILE A 573 1.79 5.84 7.30
N PHE A 574 1.54 4.76 6.56
CA PHE A 574 0.37 4.61 5.70
C PHE A 574 -0.56 3.55 6.27
N LEU A 575 -1.75 3.97 6.66
CA LEU A 575 -2.82 3.14 7.20
C LEU A 575 -3.87 2.96 6.11
N TYR A 576 -4.20 1.71 5.76
CA TYR A 576 -5.21 1.42 4.75
C TYR A 576 -6.59 1.22 5.38
N GLN A 577 -7.66 1.61 4.66
CA GLN A 577 -9.02 1.49 5.18
C GLN A 577 -9.37 0.08 5.67
N GLY A 578 -9.81 -0.02 6.92
CA GLY A 578 -10.17 -1.28 7.56
C GLY A 578 -9.02 -1.93 8.34
N GLN A 579 -7.77 -1.51 8.13
CA GLN A 579 -6.63 -1.99 8.93
C GLN A 579 -6.77 -1.59 10.40
N GLU A 580 -7.33 -0.40 10.68
CA GLU A 580 -7.66 0.07 12.02
C GLU A 580 -8.81 -0.72 12.66
N LEU A 581 -9.66 -1.33 11.82
CA LEU A 581 -10.74 -2.22 12.26
C LEU A 581 -10.30 -3.69 12.37
N ALA A 582 -9.01 -3.96 12.20
CA ALA A 582 -8.46 -5.30 12.12
C ALA A 582 -9.16 -6.17 11.07
N GLN A 583 -9.50 -5.63 9.90
CA GLN A 583 -10.10 -6.43 8.83
C GLN A 583 -9.18 -7.58 8.40
N ILE A 584 -9.80 -8.68 7.96
CA ILE A 584 -9.14 -9.92 7.56
C ILE A 584 -9.54 -10.27 6.12
N ASN A 585 -8.81 -11.21 5.52
CA ASN A 585 -9.05 -11.67 4.17
C ASN A 585 -10.45 -12.28 3.99
N VAL A 586 -10.87 -12.40 2.72
CA VAL A 586 -12.18 -12.92 2.37
C VAL A 586 -12.40 -14.37 2.88
N PRO A 587 -13.64 -14.76 3.20
CA PRO A 587 -13.94 -16.09 3.75
C PRO A 587 -13.53 -17.22 2.81
N LYS A 588 -13.19 -18.39 3.39
CA LYS A 588 -12.82 -19.59 2.64
C LYS A 588 -13.96 -20.12 1.75
N GLU A 589 -15.19 -19.84 2.15
CA GLU A 589 -16.42 -20.29 1.48
C GLU A 589 -16.71 -19.50 0.21
N TRP A 590 -16.04 -18.35 -0.01
CA TRP A 590 -16.22 -17.57 -1.23
C TRP A 590 -15.61 -18.27 -2.43
N GLY A 591 -16.44 -18.48 -3.45
CA GLY A 591 -16.02 -18.95 -4.75
C GLY A 591 -15.37 -17.84 -5.59
N LEU A 592 -14.80 -18.25 -6.72
CA LEU A 592 -14.17 -17.32 -7.68
C LEU A 592 -15.16 -16.33 -8.31
N ASP A 593 -16.47 -16.61 -8.26
CA ASP A 593 -17.53 -15.71 -8.71
C ASP A 593 -17.66 -14.43 -7.86
N GLN A 594 -17.05 -14.44 -6.65
CA GLN A 594 -16.96 -13.29 -5.76
C GLN A 594 -15.79 -12.36 -6.10
N TYR A 595 -14.78 -12.85 -6.81
CA TYR A 595 -13.62 -12.05 -7.21
C TYR A 595 -13.97 -11.19 -8.43
N ARG A 596 -13.65 -9.90 -8.34
CA ARG A 596 -13.90 -8.87 -9.36
C ARG A 596 -12.62 -8.42 -10.03
N ASP A 597 -11.50 -8.52 -9.34
CA ASP A 597 -10.21 -8.09 -9.83
C ASP A 597 -9.77 -8.83 -11.09
N ILE A 598 -9.41 -8.04 -12.11
CA ILE A 598 -8.99 -8.52 -13.43
C ILE A 598 -7.75 -9.41 -13.34
N GLU A 599 -6.85 -9.15 -12.39
CA GLU A 599 -5.62 -9.91 -12.22
C GLU A 599 -5.91 -11.37 -11.81
N VAL A 600 -6.77 -11.56 -10.81
CA VAL A 600 -7.20 -12.90 -10.38
C VAL A 600 -8.00 -13.60 -11.48
N GLN A 601 -8.91 -12.88 -12.15
CA GLN A 601 -9.73 -13.45 -13.22
C GLN A 601 -8.88 -13.93 -14.40
N ASN A 602 -7.95 -13.11 -14.87
CA ASN A 602 -7.06 -13.45 -15.98
C ASN A 602 -6.10 -14.59 -15.63
N HIS A 603 -5.51 -14.55 -14.42
CA HIS A 603 -4.66 -15.66 -13.98
C HIS A 603 -5.46 -16.96 -13.86
N TRP A 604 -6.70 -16.90 -13.36
CA TRP A 604 -7.54 -18.10 -13.28
C TRP A 604 -7.84 -18.72 -14.64
N GLN A 605 -8.06 -17.91 -15.68
CA GLN A 605 -8.19 -18.45 -17.05
C GLN A 605 -6.90 -19.12 -17.52
N THR A 606 -5.74 -18.55 -17.20
CA THR A 606 -4.42 -19.16 -17.47
C THR A 606 -4.28 -20.50 -16.75
N VAL A 607 -4.68 -20.58 -15.48
CA VAL A 607 -4.67 -21.82 -14.69
C VAL A 607 -5.59 -22.89 -15.29
N LEU A 608 -6.80 -22.52 -15.72
CA LEU A 608 -7.74 -23.46 -16.34
C LEU A 608 -7.22 -24.00 -17.69
N ARG A 609 -6.49 -23.17 -18.44
CA ARG A 609 -5.87 -23.56 -19.71
C ARG A 609 -4.66 -24.47 -19.52
N ASP A 610 -3.76 -24.09 -18.62
CA ASP A 610 -2.45 -24.75 -18.47
C ASP A 610 -2.51 -25.97 -17.53
N PHE A 611 -3.49 -25.99 -16.62
CA PHE A 611 -3.68 -27.03 -15.61
C PHE A 611 -5.13 -27.52 -15.52
N PRO A 612 -5.80 -27.91 -16.63
CA PRO A 612 -7.24 -28.20 -16.65
C PRO A 612 -7.65 -29.33 -15.69
N ASP A 613 -6.81 -30.35 -15.57
CA ASP A 613 -7.07 -31.57 -14.79
C ASP A 613 -6.31 -31.63 -13.44
N ASP A 614 -5.40 -30.69 -13.17
CA ASP A 614 -4.62 -30.65 -11.93
C ASP A 614 -5.39 -29.91 -10.82
N LYS A 615 -6.25 -30.65 -10.13
CA LYS A 615 -7.09 -30.11 -9.05
C LYS A 615 -6.29 -29.65 -7.83
N GLU A 616 -5.14 -30.26 -7.56
CA GLU A 616 -4.29 -29.85 -6.44
C GLU A 616 -3.70 -28.47 -6.70
N LYS A 617 -3.20 -28.24 -7.92
CA LYS A 617 -2.63 -26.96 -8.33
C LYS A 617 -3.69 -25.86 -8.44
N GLN A 618 -4.86 -26.19 -8.98
CA GLN A 618 -6.02 -25.29 -8.97
C GLN A 618 -6.37 -24.85 -7.54
N GLU A 619 -6.39 -25.80 -6.59
CA GLU A 619 -6.76 -25.50 -5.21
C GLU A 619 -5.64 -24.78 -4.44
N MET A 620 -4.39 -24.95 -4.85
CA MET A 620 -3.26 -24.16 -4.36
C MET A 620 -3.37 -22.70 -4.81
N PHE A 621 -3.66 -22.41 -6.08
CA PHE A 621 -3.86 -21.03 -6.53
C PHE A 621 -5.08 -20.36 -5.90
N LYS A 622 -6.19 -21.09 -5.71
CA LYS A 622 -7.35 -20.58 -4.95
C LYS A 622 -7.03 -20.25 -3.50
N ARG A 623 -6.12 -20.99 -2.85
CA ARG A 623 -5.59 -20.61 -1.53
C ARG A 623 -4.80 -19.31 -1.61
N GLN A 624 -4.02 -19.12 -2.67
CA GLN A 624 -3.22 -17.91 -2.87
C GLN A 624 -4.07 -16.67 -3.18
N TYR A 625 -5.11 -16.77 -4.01
CA TYR A 625 -6.04 -15.65 -4.22
C TYR A 625 -6.70 -15.18 -2.91
N ARG A 626 -7.05 -16.12 -2.03
CA ARG A 626 -7.59 -15.82 -0.69
C ARG A 626 -6.55 -15.26 0.29
N LEU A 627 -5.26 -15.40 0.00
CA LEU A 627 -4.19 -14.91 0.86
C LEU A 627 -3.67 -13.53 0.42
N ILE A 628 -3.39 -13.38 -0.88
CA ILE A 628 -2.66 -12.23 -1.42
C ILE A 628 -3.41 -11.49 -2.55
N GLY A 629 -4.59 -11.97 -2.98
CA GLY A 629 -5.36 -11.30 -4.04
C GLY A 629 -5.83 -9.90 -3.63
N ARG A 630 -5.83 -8.95 -4.59
CA ARG A 630 -6.15 -7.52 -4.36
C ARG A 630 -7.54 -7.33 -3.75
N ASP A 631 -8.50 -8.18 -4.16
CA ASP A 631 -9.89 -8.15 -3.67
C ASP A 631 -10.05 -8.30 -2.14
N ASN A 632 -9.06 -8.88 -1.44
CA ASN A 632 -9.06 -8.94 0.02
C ASN A 632 -9.05 -7.54 0.67
N ALA A 633 -8.44 -6.56 0.01
CA ALA A 633 -8.42 -5.17 0.43
C ALA A 633 -9.65 -4.37 -0.06
N ARG A 634 -10.41 -4.90 -1.02
CA ARG A 634 -11.43 -4.13 -1.76
C ARG A 634 -12.86 -4.40 -1.34
N THR A 635 -13.09 -5.29 -0.38
CA THR A 635 -14.44 -5.46 0.18
C THR A 635 -14.95 -4.14 0.81
N PRO A 636 -16.27 -3.86 0.75
CA PRO A 636 -16.85 -2.66 1.36
C PRO A 636 -16.48 -2.50 2.85
N MET A 637 -16.16 -1.26 3.24
CA MET A 637 -15.81 -0.88 4.60
C MET A 637 -16.95 -1.16 5.58
N GLN A 638 -16.60 -1.61 6.78
CA GLN A 638 -17.53 -2.10 7.80
C GLN A 638 -17.83 -1.00 8.83
N TRP A 639 -18.84 -0.17 8.61
CA TRP A 639 -19.16 0.97 9.47
C TRP A 639 -20.04 0.60 10.67
N THR A 640 -21.08 -0.21 10.45
CA THR A 640 -22.12 -0.53 11.43
C THR A 640 -22.45 -2.03 11.40
N PRO A 641 -23.19 -2.58 12.38
CA PRO A 641 -23.67 -3.96 12.31
C PRO A 641 -24.95 -4.11 11.45
N ASP A 642 -25.38 -3.09 10.71
CA ASP A 642 -26.65 -3.10 9.97
C ASP A 642 -26.55 -3.91 8.68
N GLU A 643 -27.32 -5.00 8.59
CA GLU A 643 -27.38 -5.83 7.38
C GLU A 643 -28.06 -5.12 6.21
N LYS A 644 -29.03 -4.23 6.48
CA LYS A 644 -29.83 -3.61 5.41
C LYS A 644 -29.00 -2.66 4.55
N THR A 645 -28.04 -2.00 5.17
CA THR A 645 -27.12 -1.07 4.52
C THR A 645 -25.76 -1.70 4.22
N TYR A 646 -25.64 -3.04 4.33
CA TYR A 646 -24.38 -3.75 4.16
C TYR A 646 -23.28 -3.15 5.05
N ALA A 647 -23.42 -3.29 6.36
CA ALA A 647 -22.58 -2.68 7.39
C ALA A 647 -22.52 -1.15 7.34
N GLY A 648 -23.59 -0.47 6.94
CA GLY A 648 -23.59 0.98 6.78
C GLY A 648 -22.74 1.49 5.62
N PHE A 649 -22.33 0.62 4.69
CA PHE A 649 -21.65 1.03 3.45
C PHE A 649 -22.62 1.72 2.48
N LEU A 650 -23.82 1.17 2.29
CA LEU A 650 -24.86 1.82 1.50
C LEU A 650 -25.54 2.92 2.31
N ALA A 651 -26.04 3.93 1.61
CA ALA A 651 -26.89 4.94 2.23
C ALA A 651 -28.22 4.32 2.68
N HIS A 652 -28.85 4.92 3.70
CA HIS A 652 -30.13 4.42 4.23
C HIS A 652 -31.28 4.52 3.24
N ASP A 653 -31.17 5.42 2.26
CA ASP A 653 -32.11 5.66 1.17
C ASP A 653 -31.76 4.90 -0.11
N ALA A 654 -30.80 3.97 -0.06
CA ALA A 654 -30.48 3.10 -1.18
C ALA A 654 -31.75 2.39 -1.71
N PRO A 655 -31.92 2.26 -3.04
CA PRO A 655 -33.07 1.59 -3.63
C PRO A 655 -33.27 0.16 -3.08
N GLU A 656 -34.51 -0.30 -2.99
CA GLU A 656 -34.79 -1.68 -2.58
C GLU A 656 -34.10 -2.67 -3.53
N GLY A 657 -33.36 -3.63 -2.95
CA GLY A 657 -32.60 -4.62 -3.72
C GLY A 657 -31.25 -4.11 -4.24
N ALA A 658 -30.87 -2.87 -3.95
CA ALA A 658 -29.53 -2.35 -4.18
C ALA A 658 -28.47 -3.26 -3.55
N LYS A 659 -27.37 -3.47 -4.28
CA LYS A 659 -26.25 -4.30 -3.83
C LYS A 659 -24.96 -3.51 -3.93
N PRO A 660 -24.03 -3.66 -2.98
CA PRO A 660 -22.69 -3.14 -3.14
C PRO A 660 -22.02 -3.77 -4.38
N TRP A 661 -21.09 -3.04 -4.98
CA TRP A 661 -20.33 -3.47 -6.16
C TRP A 661 -19.57 -4.78 -5.93
N MET A 662 -19.14 -4.99 -4.69
CA MET A 662 -18.49 -6.20 -4.19
C MET A 662 -19.16 -6.66 -2.90
N SER A 663 -19.12 -7.96 -2.63
CA SER A 663 -19.65 -8.55 -1.41
C SER A 663 -18.95 -8.00 -0.17
N ILE A 664 -19.73 -7.78 0.90
CA ILE A 664 -19.19 -7.38 2.19
C ILE A 664 -18.75 -8.60 3.00
N HIS A 665 -17.67 -8.47 3.75
CA HIS A 665 -17.18 -9.54 4.60
C HIS A 665 -18.19 -9.83 5.74
N PRO A 666 -18.58 -11.08 5.98
CA PRO A 666 -19.73 -11.44 6.83
C PRO A 666 -19.55 -11.16 8.33
N ASP A 667 -18.32 -10.90 8.78
CA ASP A 667 -18.02 -10.62 10.19
C ASP A 667 -18.35 -9.18 10.63
N PHE A 668 -18.87 -8.34 9.73
CA PHE A 668 -19.18 -6.94 10.00
C PHE A 668 -20.10 -6.71 11.20
N LYS A 669 -20.88 -7.72 11.57
CA LYS A 669 -21.70 -7.69 12.79
C LYS A 669 -20.88 -7.44 14.03
N ASP A 670 -19.67 -7.98 14.11
CA ASP A 670 -18.79 -7.90 15.27
C ASP A 670 -17.58 -6.99 15.04
N TRP A 671 -17.10 -6.93 13.80
CA TRP A 671 -15.97 -6.10 13.41
C TRP A 671 -16.46 -4.92 12.59
N ASN A 672 -16.81 -3.82 13.24
CA ASN A 672 -17.21 -2.59 12.57
C ASN A 672 -16.78 -1.34 13.35
N ALA A 673 -16.72 -0.21 12.65
CA ALA A 673 -16.26 1.06 13.22
C ALA A 673 -17.03 1.45 14.49
N VAL A 674 -18.37 1.34 14.51
CA VAL A 674 -19.17 1.68 15.69
C VAL A 674 -18.79 0.82 16.90
N LYS A 675 -18.77 -0.51 16.76
CA LYS A 675 -18.40 -1.41 17.85
C LYS A 675 -16.96 -1.17 18.35
N LEU A 676 -16.01 -0.97 17.44
CA LEU A 676 -14.61 -0.77 17.82
C LEU A 676 -14.34 0.62 18.39
N LEU A 677 -15.15 1.63 18.08
CA LEU A 677 -15.10 2.93 18.76
C LEU A 677 -15.65 2.84 20.20
N GLU A 678 -16.63 1.98 20.46
CA GLU A 678 -17.20 1.78 21.80
C GLU A 678 -16.28 1.02 22.75
N ASP A 679 -15.43 0.12 22.25
CA ASP A 679 -14.47 -0.65 23.06
C ASP A 679 -13.11 0.07 23.17
N PRO A 680 -12.72 0.62 24.34
CA PRO A 680 -11.44 1.30 24.52
C PRO A 680 -10.21 0.41 24.35
N GLN A 681 -10.38 -0.92 24.35
CA GLN A 681 -9.30 -1.89 24.14
C GLN A 681 -9.20 -2.37 22.69
N SER A 682 -10.00 -1.82 21.79
CA SER A 682 -10.03 -2.23 20.39
C SER A 682 -8.73 -1.89 19.64
N PRO A 683 -8.46 -2.60 18.52
CA PRO A 683 -7.39 -2.23 17.61
C PRO A 683 -7.48 -0.77 17.09
N LEU A 684 -8.70 -0.24 16.93
CA LEU A 684 -8.91 1.14 16.49
C LEU A 684 -8.35 2.13 17.52
N HIS A 685 -8.69 1.97 18.80
CA HIS A 685 -8.13 2.84 19.85
C HIS A 685 -6.62 2.66 20.02
N TYR A 686 -6.11 1.45 19.76
CA TYR A 686 -4.67 1.20 19.77
C TYR A 686 -3.94 2.01 18.68
N TRP A 687 -4.46 2.05 17.45
CA TRP A 687 -3.94 2.91 16.38
C TRP A 687 -3.97 4.39 16.76
N ARG A 688 -5.09 4.88 17.31
CA ARG A 688 -5.21 6.28 17.78
C ARG A 688 -4.13 6.65 18.79
N GLN A 689 -3.88 5.76 19.74
CA GLN A 689 -2.86 5.95 20.76
C GLN A 689 -1.45 5.95 20.17
N LEU A 690 -1.15 5.06 19.22
CA LEU A 690 0.14 5.03 18.52
C LEU A 690 0.38 6.29 17.71
N LEU A 691 -0.60 6.74 16.92
CA LEU A 691 -0.47 7.97 16.12
C LEU A 691 -0.27 9.21 17.01
N ARG A 692 -0.99 9.29 18.14
CA ARG A 692 -0.76 10.33 19.14
C ARG A 692 0.65 10.25 19.74
N LEU A 693 1.11 9.05 20.12
CA LEU A 693 2.43 8.84 20.70
C LEU A 693 3.55 9.31 19.74
N ARG A 694 3.43 9.00 18.45
CA ARG A 694 4.38 9.44 17.43
C ARG A 694 4.48 10.97 17.35
N LYS A 695 3.34 11.67 17.45
CA LYS A 695 3.29 13.14 17.44
C LYS A 695 3.87 13.75 18.72
N GLU A 696 3.57 13.16 19.87
CA GLU A 696 4.07 13.61 21.18
C GLU A 696 5.59 13.44 21.31
N TYR A 697 6.13 12.32 20.84
CA TYR A 697 7.56 11.99 20.91
C TYR A 697 8.19 11.92 19.52
N LYS A 698 8.00 12.98 18.72
CA LYS A 698 8.52 13.05 17.34
C LYS A 698 10.03 12.87 17.26
N ASP A 699 10.77 13.35 18.26
CA ASP A 699 12.23 13.28 18.32
C ASP A 699 12.71 11.81 18.52
N ILE A 700 11.83 10.92 19.00
CA ILE A 700 12.08 9.47 19.10
C ILE A 700 11.52 8.74 17.88
N PHE A 701 10.23 8.90 17.57
CA PHE A 701 9.54 8.02 16.62
C PHE A 701 9.62 8.49 15.17
N VAL A 702 9.64 9.80 14.95
CA VAL A 702 9.77 10.39 13.61
C VAL A 702 11.24 10.56 13.29
N TYR A 703 11.97 11.35 14.07
CA TYR A 703 13.34 11.74 13.76
C TYR A 703 14.40 10.98 14.56
N GLY A 704 14.04 10.11 15.49
CA GLY A 704 15.01 9.40 16.32
C GLY A 704 15.81 8.33 15.57
N ASP A 705 16.91 7.90 16.17
CA ASP A 705 17.77 6.83 15.65
C ASP A 705 17.07 5.47 15.61
N PHE A 706 17.68 4.50 14.94
CA PHE A 706 17.17 3.13 14.82
C PHE A 706 18.31 2.12 15.00
N GLU A 707 18.15 1.19 15.94
CA GLU A 707 19.07 0.07 16.16
C GLU A 707 18.25 -1.24 16.23
N MET A 708 18.35 -2.08 15.20
CA MET A 708 17.77 -3.43 15.24
C MET A 708 18.56 -4.29 16.23
N LEU A 709 17.83 -5.00 17.08
CA LEU A 709 18.39 -5.94 18.04
C LEU A 709 18.19 -7.37 17.54
N ASP A 710 19.18 -8.22 17.81
CA ASP A 710 19.10 -9.66 17.62
C ASP A 710 18.60 -10.08 16.23
N LEU A 711 19.41 -9.81 15.18
CA LEU A 711 19.07 -10.15 13.80
C LEU A 711 18.88 -11.66 13.59
N ASP A 712 19.50 -12.50 14.42
CA ASP A 712 19.54 -13.94 14.20
C ASP A 712 18.31 -14.68 14.74
N HIS A 713 17.58 -14.13 15.70
CA HIS A 713 16.39 -14.78 16.25
C HIS A 713 15.27 -14.95 15.20
N ASP A 714 14.59 -16.11 15.21
CA ASP A 714 13.66 -16.48 14.14
C ASP A 714 12.33 -15.72 14.15
N THR A 715 11.78 -15.43 15.34
CA THR A 715 10.42 -14.86 15.49
C THR A 715 10.34 -13.50 16.20
N VAL A 716 11.31 -13.14 17.05
CA VAL A 716 11.28 -11.89 17.83
C VAL A 716 11.92 -10.77 17.03
N ILE A 717 11.17 -9.72 16.73
CA ILE A 717 11.70 -8.48 16.16
C ILE A 717 11.76 -7.44 17.27
N ALA A 718 12.96 -6.98 17.60
CA ALA A 718 13.18 -5.97 18.63
C ALA A 718 14.10 -4.87 18.12
N TYR A 719 13.79 -3.60 18.43
CA TYR A 719 14.65 -2.48 18.05
C TYR A 719 14.55 -1.34 19.06
N LEU A 720 15.60 -0.52 19.09
CA LEU A 720 15.65 0.74 19.85
C LEU A 720 15.39 1.93 18.93
N ARG A 721 14.63 2.89 19.45
CA ARG A 721 14.50 4.25 18.93
C ARG A 721 15.03 5.22 19.98
N THR A 722 15.98 6.07 19.62
CA THR A 722 16.62 6.98 20.58
C THR A 722 16.47 8.41 20.10
N ASP A 723 16.12 9.32 21.01
CA ASP A 723 16.24 10.75 20.77
C ASP A 723 17.72 11.12 20.78
N ASP A 724 18.19 11.54 19.61
CA ASP A 724 19.58 11.95 19.39
C ASP A 724 19.77 13.47 19.54
N SER A 725 18.69 14.22 19.83
CA SER A 725 18.78 15.64 20.16
C SER A 725 19.36 15.82 21.56
N ILE A 726 20.55 16.43 21.66
CA ILE A 726 21.09 16.87 22.94
C ILE A 726 20.39 18.19 23.29
N LYS A 727 19.26 18.12 24.00
CA LYS A 727 18.67 19.31 24.64
C LYS A 727 19.52 19.66 25.86
N THR A 728 20.52 20.53 25.69
CA THR A 728 21.23 21.12 26.83
C THR A 728 20.34 22.20 27.44
N THR A 729 19.68 21.91 28.56
CA THR A 729 19.00 22.92 29.35
C THR A 729 20.06 23.76 30.07
N VAL A 730 20.50 24.86 29.45
CA VAL A 730 21.27 25.87 30.18
C VAL A 730 20.26 26.69 30.99
N GLY A 731 20.40 26.68 32.32
CA GLY A 731 19.50 27.39 33.21
C GLY A 731 19.38 28.86 32.83
N GLY A 732 18.21 29.26 32.33
CA GLY A 732 17.91 30.66 31.98
C GLY A 732 17.14 30.85 30.67
N GLY A 733 16.00 30.17 30.48
CA GLY A 733 14.88 30.68 29.67
C GLY A 733 15.05 30.93 28.17
N GLU A 734 16.19 30.62 27.54
CA GLU A 734 16.35 30.65 26.09
C GLU A 734 16.82 29.29 25.57
N GLU A 735 16.01 28.69 24.70
CA GLU A 735 16.35 27.47 23.96
C GLU A 735 17.34 27.80 22.85
N VAL A 736 18.50 27.15 22.85
CA VAL A 736 19.45 27.20 21.74
C VAL A 736 19.72 25.77 21.28
N GLU A 737 19.39 25.45 20.04
CA GLU A 737 19.85 24.22 19.38
C GLU A 737 21.36 24.31 19.14
N THR A 738 22.16 23.57 19.90
CA THR A 738 23.59 23.42 19.63
C THR A 738 23.90 22.06 19.02
N THR A 739 24.36 22.05 17.77
CA THR A 739 25.05 20.90 17.17
C THR A 739 26.54 20.94 17.56
N SER A 740 26.91 20.35 18.70
CA SER A 740 28.32 20.19 19.08
C SER A 740 28.61 18.74 19.44
N ALA A 741 29.39 18.09 18.58
CA ALA A 741 29.89 16.74 18.76
C ALA A 741 31.29 16.75 19.39
N THR A 742 31.45 17.26 20.60
CA THR A 742 32.67 17.06 21.40
C THR A 742 32.42 17.20 22.92
N ALA A 743 32.46 16.06 23.62
CA ALA A 743 32.73 15.82 25.05
C ALA A 743 31.65 16.07 26.15
N GLY A 744 31.06 14.95 26.66
CA GLY A 744 30.74 14.60 28.07
C GLY A 744 29.56 15.29 28.79
N PRO A 745 28.65 14.55 29.48
CA PRO A 745 28.97 13.64 30.59
C PRO A 745 28.42 12.20 30.45
N LYS A 746 28.98 11.28 31.25
CA LYS A 746 28.64 9.84 31.32
C LYS A 746 27.21 9.50 31.82
N ASP A 747 26.37 10.51 32.07
CA ASP A 747 25.08 10.33 32.78
C ASP A 747 23.85 10.91 32.06
N VAL A 748 23.96 11.33 30.79
CA VAL A 748 22.76 11.74 30.03
C VAL A 748 22.03 10.49 29.53
N VAL A 749 21.02 10.06 30.27
CA VAL A 749 20.08 9.04 29.81
C VAL A 749 19.25 9.64 28.68
N ARG A 750 19.60 9.31 27.44
CA ARG A 750 18.82 9.75 26.27
C ARG A 750 17.45 9.09 26.29
N PRO A 751 16.36 9.85 26.02
CA PRO A 751 15.04 9.28 25.80
C PRO A 751 15.10 8.14 24.79
N THR A 752 14.74 6.93 25.23
CA THR A 752 14.88 5.72 24.43
C THR A 752 13.60 4.90 24.53
N CYS A 753 13.13 4.41 23.38
CA CYS A 753 12.04 3.45 23.28
C CYS A 753 12.57 2.11 22.78
N LEU A 754 12.23 1.03 23.48
CA LEU A 754 12.41 -0.35 23.07
C LEU A 754 11.08 -0.89 22.58
N VAL A 755 11.05 -1.39 21.35
CA VAL A 755 9.90 -2.07 20.76
C VAL A 755 10.24 -3.54 20.59
N ILE A 756 9.38 -4.43 21.06
CA ILE A 756 9.49 -5.89 20.91
C ILE A 756 8.18 -6.41 20.33
N THR A 757 8.26 -7.15 19.23
CA THR A 757 7.13 -7.83 18.59
C THR A 757 7.49 -9.30 18.35
N ASN A 758 6.76 -10.21 18.99
CA ASN A 758 6.97 -11.66 18.88
C ASN A 758 6.03 -12.28 17.84
N PHE A 759 6.53 -12.61 16.65
CA PHE A 759 5.76 -13.26 15.58
C PHE A 759 5.69 -14.80 15.74
N SER A 760 5.68 -15.29 16.99
CA SER A 760 5.59 -16.71 17.30
C SER A 760 4.17 -17.09 17.70
N ARG A 761 3.76 -18.32 17.34
CA ARG A 761 2.53 -18.96 17.85
C ARG A 761 2.71 -19.63 19.21
N SER A 762 3.95 -19.76 19.67
CA SER A 762 4.31 -20.37 20.94
C SER A 762 5.07 -19.37 21.82
N PRO A 763 5.03 -19.53 23.15
CA PRO A 763 5.90 -18.75 24.03
C PRO A 763 7.39 -18.89 23.65
N VAL A 764 8.15 -17.82 23.84
CA VAL A 764 9.58 -17.72 23.52
C VAL A 764 10.32 -17.19 24.73
N ASP A 765 11.33 -17.93 25.19
CA ASP A 765 12.31 -17.42 26.15
C ASP A 765 13.39 -16.65 25.39
N TRP A 766 13.21 -15.33 25.27
CA TRP A 766 14.11 -14.48 24.51
C TRP A 766 15.26 -14.00 25.37
N VAL A 767 16.49 -14.34 24.99
CA VAL A 767 17.71 -13.81 25.62
C VAL A 767 17.86 -12.35 25.18
N VAL A 768 17.66 -11.43 26.10
CA VAL A 768 17.59 -10.00 25.81
C VAL A 768 19.01 -9.45 25.57
N PRO A 769 19.27 -8.79 24.43
CA PRO A 769 20.55 -8.16 24.16
C PRO A 769 20.89 -7.07 25.20
N ASP A 770 22.16 -6.98 25.59
CA ASP A 770 22.64 -6.07 26.64
C ASP A 770 22.20 -4.61 26.45
N ARG A 771 22.07 -4.17 25.19
CA ARG A 771 21.63 -2.81 24.83
C ARG A 771 20.20 -2.49 25.28
N ALA A 772 19.33 -3.49 25.37
CA ALA A 772 17.94 -3.33 25.82
C ALA A 772 17.79 -3.43 27.35
N VAL A 773 18.78 -4.01 28.05
CA VAL A 773 18.70 -4.26 29.50
C VAL A 773 18.43 -3.00 30.33
N PRO A 774 19.11 -1.85 30.11
CA PRO A 774 18.87 -0.63 30.89
C PRO A 774 17.48 0.01 30.69
N VAL A 775 16.84 -0.30 29.55
CA VAL A 775 15.49 0.20 29.23
C VAL A 775 14.45 -0.65 29.96
N LEU A 776 14.65 -1.97 30.03
CA LEU A 776 13.60 -2.91 30.42
C LEU A 776 13.70 -3.44 31.86
N PHE A 777 14.91 -3.66 32.39
CA PHE A 777 15.11 -4.39 33.64
C PHE A 777 15.63 -3.52 34.78
N ASP A 778 15.25 -3.88 35.99
CA ASP A 778 15.84 -3.32 37.20
C ASP A 778 17.13 -4.08 37.53
N THR A 779 18.27 -3.51 37.12
CA THR A 779 19.59 -4.10 37.37
C THR A 779 20.07 -3.95 38.81
N SER A 780 19.35 -3.21 39.65
CA SER A 780 19.68 -3.03 41.07
C SER A 780 19.06 -4.11 41.97
N SER A 781 18.05 -4.83 41.49
CA SER A 781 17.39 -5.91 42.20
C SER A 781 18.19 -7.22 42.10
N GLU A 782 18.28 -7.95 43.21
CA GLU A 782 18.83 -9.31 43.25
C GLU A 782 17.94 -10.31 42.50
N THR A 783 16.63 -10.07 42.52
CA THR A 783 15.64 -10.89 41.79
C THR A 783 15.41 -10.30 40.40
N PRO A 784 15.55 -11.09 39.31
CA PRO A 784 15.28 -10.61 37.96
C PRO A 784 13.84 -10.10 37.83
N GLN A 785 13.68 -8.81 37.53
CA GLN A 785 12.37 -8.18 37.38
C GLN A 785 12.40 -7.05 36.35
N LEU A 786 11.23 -6.74 35.79
CA LEU A 786 11.06 -5.56 34.95
C LEU A 786 11.24 -4.30 35.79
N LYS A 787 11.84 -3.27 35.20
CA LYS A 787 11.91 -1.95 35.80
C LYS A 787 10.50 -1.38 35.91
N LYS A 788 10.13 -0.93 37.12
CA LYS A 788 8.79 -0.39 37.37
C LYS A 788 8.49 0.78 36.42
N GLY A 789 7.38 0.69 35.69
CA GLY A 789 6.94 1.71 34.75
C GLY A 789 7.70 1.73 33.42
N ALA A 790 8.64 0.81 33.18
CA ALA A 790 9.35 0.76 31.89
C ALA A 790 8.42 0.39 30.74
N VAL A 791 7.60 -0.65 30.90
CA VAL A 791 6.62 -1.07 29.88
C VAL A 791 5.38 -0.21 29.97
N LEU A 792 4.99 0.37 28.83
CA LEU A 792 3.79 1.20 28.69
C LEU A 792 2.53 0.32 28.71
N PRO A 793 1.69 0.35 29.77
CA PRO A 793 0.57 -0.57 29.92
C PRO A 793 -0.47 -0.45 28.80
N GLN A 794 -0.67 0.77 28.28
CA GLN A 794 -1.62 1.06 27.21
C GLN A 794 -1.24 0.44 25.86
N PHE A 795 0.04 0.08 25.67
CA PHE A 795 0.52 -0.56 24.45
C PHE A 795 0.73 -2.08 24.60
N ARG A 796 0.35 -2.67 25.74
CA ARG A 796 0.29 -4.13 25.86
C ARG A 796 -0.90 -4.67 25.07
N ASN A 797 -0.70 -5.80 24.40
CA ASN A 797 -1.78 -6.57 23.75
C ASN A 797 -2.24 -7.79 24.57
N TYR A 798 -1.70 -7.92 25.79
CA TYR A 798 -2.17 -8.81 26.85
C TYR A 798 -2.52 -7.97 28.08
N THR A 799 -3.73 -8.11 28.60
CA THR A 799 -4.28 -7.21 29.62
C THR A 799 -4.84 -7.97 30.82
N ALA A 800 -4.83 -7.35 32.01
CA ALA A 800 -5.36 -7.98 33.24
C ALA A 800 -6.82 -8.43 33.09
N ARG A 801 -7.58 -7.68 32.29
CA ARG A 801 -9.00 -7.93 32.05
C ARG A 801 -9.21 -9.18 31.20
N GLU A 802 -8.34 -9.42 30.23
CA GLU A 802 -8.46 -10.52 29.26
C GLU A 802 -7.78 -11.79 29.76
N ASP A 803 -6.59 -11.65 30.34
CA ASP A 803 -5.72 -12.79 30.66
C ASP A 803 -5.60 -13.03 32.18
N GLY A 804 -6.14 -12.14 33.03
CA GLY A 804 -6.02 -12.20 34.49
C GLY A 804 -4.81 -11.41 35.02
N ALA A 805 -4.87 -10.95 36.28
CA ALA A 805 -3.84 -10.10 36.88
C ALA A 805 -2.45 -10.77 36.92
N ASP A 806 -2.41 -12.06 37.24
CA ASP A 806 -1.16 -12.85 37.34
C ASP A 806 -0.49 -13.08 35.97
N ASN A 807 -1.23 -12.86 34.88
CA ASN A 807 -0.74 -13.06 33.53
C ASN A 807 -0.39 -11.74 32.83
N VAL A 808 -0.35 -10.58 33.49
CA VAL A 808 0.01 -9.33 32.80
C VAL A 808 1.52 -9.15 32.70
N GLU A 809 2.23 -9.44 33.79
CA GLU A 809 3.68 -9.28 33.83
C GLU A 809 4.39 -10.45 33.15
N ASN A 810 5.39 -10.11 32.35
CA ASN A 810 6.23 -11.10 31.70
C ASN A 810 7.14 -11.74 32.74
N HIS A 811 7.27 -13.06 32.69
CA HIS A 811 8.26 -13.75 33.51
C HIS A 811 9.68 -13.36 33.05
N VAL A 812 10.51 -12.99 34.02
CA VAL A 812 11.91 -12.58 33.81
C VAL A 812 12.81 -13.55 34.54
N SER A 813 13.88 -13.99 33.88
CA SER A 813 14.90 -14.85 34.49
C SER A 813 16.30 -14.47 34.00
N LYS A 814 17.31 -15.18 34.50
CA LYS A 814 18.68 -15.11 33.99
C LYS A 814 19.16 -16.49 33.60
N THR A 815 19.94 -16.56 32.51
CA THR A 815 20.69 -17.75 32.14
C THR A 815 21.81 -18.02 33.15
N PRO A 816 22.44 -19.22 33.15
CA PRO A 816 23.58 -19.51 34.03
C PRO A 816 24.78 -18.57 33.85
N ASP A 817 24.99 -18.03 32.64
CA ASP A 817 26.00 -17.00 32.34
C ASP A 817 25.54 -15.56 32.68
N GLY A 818 24.39 -15.40 33.31
CA GLY A 818 23.90 -14.13 33.85
C GLY A 818 23.15 -13.23 32.86
N LYS A 819 22.87 -13.70 31.64
CA LYS A 819 22.12 -12.94 30.64
C LYS A 819 20.65 -12.89 30.98
N TRP A 820 20.02 -11.74 30.74
CA TRP A 820 18.60 -11.55 31.00
C TRP A 820 17.74 -12.30 29.98
N VAL A 821 16.67 -12.92 30.45
CA VAL A 821 15.71 -13.64 29.63
C VAL A 821 14.32 -13.10 29.91
N LEU A 822 13.58 -12.83 28.84
CA LEU A 822 12.19 -12.41 28.88
C LEU A 822 11.31 -13.47 28.24
N ASN A 823 10.35 -14.00 28.99
CA ASN A 823 9.34 -14.87 28.42
C ASN A 823 8.30 -14.04 27.66
N LEU A 824 8.28 -14.21 26.34
CA LEU A 824 7.35 -13.59 25.41
C LEU A 824 6.25 -14.57 25.05
N ARG A 825 5.00 -14.13 25.11
CA ARG A 825 3.81 -14.90 24.76
C ARG A 825 3.56 -14.87 23.25
N PRO A 826 2.72 -15.77 22.73
CA PRO A 826 2.37 -15.76 21.31
C PRO A 826 1.88 -14.40 20.84
N TRP A 827 2.37 -13.90 19.70
CA TRP A 827 1.93 -12.61 19.14
C TRP A 827 2.08 -11.40 20.07
N GLU A 828 2.94 -11.47 21.10
CA GLU A 828 3.05 -10.41 22.11
C GLU A 828 3.77 -9.16 21.59
N VAL A 829 3.31 -8.00 22.07
CA VAL A 829 3.95 -6.69 21.91
C VAL A 829 4.36 -6.14 23.26
N ILE A 830 5.58 -5.64 23.32
CA ILE A 830 6.08 -4.84 24.45
C ILE A 830 6.67 -3.55 23.90
N VAL A 831 6.16 -2.43 24.40
CA VAL A 831 6.72 -1.08 24.17
C VAL A 831 7.20 -0.56 25.51
N ALA A 832 8.50 -0.33 25.63
CA ALA A 832 9.11 0.17 26.85
C ALA A 832 9.86 1.47 26.59
N MET A 833 9.80 2.42 27.54
CA MET A 833 10.49 3.70 27.42
C MET A 833 11.35 3.98 28.65
N ALA A 834 12.47 4.69 28.44
CA ALA A 834 13.37 5.15 29.49
C ALA A 834 13.85 6.57 29.19
N GLY A 835 14.08 7.37 30.24
CA GLY A 835 14.58 8.74 30.10
C GLY A 835 13.54 9.76 29.66
N ILE A 836 12.26 9.53 29.96
CA ILE A 836 11.11 10.38 29.61
C ILE A 836 10.36 10.81 30.86
#